data_AF-A0A094A7N1-F1
#
_entry.id   AF-A0A094A7N1-F1
#
_cell.length_a   1.000
_cell.length_b   1.000
_cell.length_c   1.000
_cell.angle_alpha   90.00
_cell.angle_beta   90.00
_cell.angle_gamma   90.00
#
_symmetry.space_group_name_H-M   'P 1'
#
loop_
_entity.id
_entity.type
_entity.pdbx_description
1 polymer ?
#
loop_
_entity_poly.entity_id
_entity_poly.type
_entity_poly.pdbx_seq_one_letter_code
_entity_poly.pdbx_strand_id
1 'polypeptide(L)'
;MAQIPPTMRALAIPSFGKPSSYGLASVPTPEITQPDEVLIKIHAAGVNPIDVKVAEGALKMAHKYTFPLVLGHDASGTIVAVGTGVDGLKVGDQVFTRVPSHLGGTVAEYCLSTVSATALKPESMSFVDAASIPLVGLTVLQVIQRAEAELGGLKGKTVYVPGGLSGTGNVAVQLLKNVFGVKKVITTLSTGKIERAKELFQGGKGEIVYIDYTEENVNSAIGAGTIDFMFDTMAGAIDSLPLIRSGGVIVTISKTPSGDELKKKFASTPWFLVALLNLVDQVNKWRAGRYGVSYSYLWMNPDAKGLDDLARWAGEGKFKPLVGRTAKLEDIDAVKGGYEEVYQAKGGVGKSYTSSKTSTATDPKPTNSFETLMNIAPALKSTMSKSLNHAKITARRSAARGHGNHGWLDSHHTFSFASYYDPKFESFGSLRVLNEDRVAAHNGFPTHPHRDAEIFSYILSGELTHRDSTIQKGKEVKEGDDFYRMKRGDVQFTTGGTGIAHSENNESDKPVHFLQIWALPWARGLTPRYHTKTFDEAAKREAFVPILSPLAAGKGASAEEEAAAVPALAGTIPIHADFVMAAGIIGVGKRFEWSVGGESGADSVVKSKADRKVYIHVPMTNNGKARVRLDGREDSVLGEGDGAFVTGVQAGDVLGFESIGEGEAEVIVLDSD
;
A
#
# COMPACT_ATOMS: atom_id res chain seq x y z
N MET A 1 36.49 -18.44 24.20
CA MET A 1 35.47 -17.75 23.37
C MET A 1 34.28 -18.69 23.25
N ALA A 2 33.06 -18.18 23.30
CA ALA A 2 31.89 -19.00 22.95
C ALA A 2 32.04 -19.44 21.49
N GLN A 3 31.78 -20.72 21.20
CA GLN A 3 31.86 -21.25 19.85
C GLN A 3 30.82 -20.55 18.96
N ILE A 4 31.26 -20.01 17.82
CA ILE A 4 30.37 -19.39 16.83
C ILE A 4 29.57 -20.52 16.17
N PRO A 5 28.23 -20.49 16.20
CA PRO A 5 27.43 -21.56 15.63
C PRO A 5 27.52 -21.53 14.09
N PRO A 6 27.46 -22.69 13.41
CA PRO A 6 27.51 -22.74 11.95
C PRO A 6 26.26 -22.13 11.28
N THR A 7 25.15 -22.04 12.02
CA THR A 7 23.91 -21.39 11.59
C THR A 7 23.42 -20.41 12.64
N MET A 8 22.61 -19.45 12.21
CA MET A 8 22.01 -18.41 13.04
C MET A 8 20.54 -18.18 12.66
N ARG A 9 19.78 -17.61 13.58
CA ARG A 9 18.42 -17.13 13.32
C ARG A 9 18.48 -15.72 12.73
N ALA A 10 17.65 -15.48 11.73
CA ALA A 10 17.56 -14.20 11.06
C ALA A 10 16.14 -13.95 10.54
N LEU A 11 15.73 -12.68 10.52
CA LEU A 11 14.57 -12.24 9.77
C LEU A 11 14.93 -12.26 8.28
N ALA A 12 14.33 -13.18 7.54
CA ALA A 12 14.57 -13.35 6.13
C ALA A 12 13.27 -13.41 5.34
N ILE A 13 13.38 -13.10 4.05
CA ILE A 13 12.30 -13.26 3.09
C ILE A 13 12.71 -14.30 2.04
N PRO A 14 11.83 -15.22 1.64
CA PRO A 14 12.12 -16.22 0.60
C PRO A 14 11.98 -15.65 -0.83
N SER A 15 11.27 -14.53 -0.96
CA SER A 15 11.05 -13.77 -2.18
C SER A 15 10.69 -12.33 -1.78
N PHE A 16 10.65 -11.41 -2.75
CA PHE A 16 10.18 -10.04 -2.47
C PHE A 16 8.74 -10.05 -1.96
N GLY A 17 8.42 -9.20 -0.98
CA GLY A 17 7.11 -9.12 -0.36
C GLY A 17 6.98 -8.04 0.70
N LYS A 18 5.77 -7.96 1.27
CA LYS A 18 5.40 -7.02 2.35
C LYS A 18 5.80 -7.56 3.73
N PRO A 19 5.79 -6.75 4.80
CA PRO A 19 6.12 -7.21 6.15
C PRO A 19 5.37 -8.47 6.62
N SER A 20 4.13 -8.68 6.17
CA SER A 20 3.36 -9.89 6.45
C SER A 20 4.05 -11.18 6.01
N SER A 21 4.85 -11.14 4.93
CA SER A 21 5.57 -12.30 4.39
C SER A 21 6.94 -12.54 5.04
N TYR A 22 7.37 -11.70 5.97
CA TYR A 22 8.68 -11.86 6.60
C TYR A 22 8.67 -13.09 7.51
N GLY A 23 9.81 -13.73 7.71
CA GLY A 23 9.86 -14.95 8.52
C GLY A 23 11.17 -15.04 9.28
N LEU A 24 11.13 -15.73 10.41
CA LEU A 24 12.35 -16.16 11.06
C LEU A 24 12.85 -17.40 10.31
N ALA A 25 14.11 -17.37 9.87
CA ALA A 25 14.77 -18.47 9.18
C ALA A 25 16.06 -18.84 9.91
N SER A 26 16.45 -20.12 9.81
CA SER A 26 17.79 -20.57 10.13
C SER A 26 18.64 -20.45 8.87
N VAL A 27 19.69 -19.62 8.92
CA VAL A 27 20.60 -19.33 7.81
C VAL A 27 22.04 -19.59 8.22
N PRO A 28 22.99 -19.82 7.30
CA PRO A 28 24.40 -19.92 7.64
C PRO A 28 24.89 -18.67 8.40
N THR A 29 25.68 -18.88 9.46
CA THR A 29 26.36 -17.75 10.11
C THR A 29 27.41 -17.20 9.16
N PRO A 30 27.47 -15.88 8.92
CA PRO A 30 28.47 -15.29 8.05
C PRO A 30 29.90 -15.58 8.53
N GLU A 31 30.78 -15.88 7.58
CA GLU A 31 32.21 -16.09 7.83
C GLU A 31 33.03 -14.93 7.27
N ILE A 32 34.14 -14.60 7.91
CA ILE A 32 35.06 -13.58 7.43
C ILE A 32 35.71 -14.07 6.13
N THR A 33 35.51 -13.34 5.05
CA THR A 33 36.07 -13.63 3.73
C THR A 33 37.08 -12.58 3.27
N GLN A 34 37.05 -11.38 3.83
CA GLN A 34 37.98 -10.28 3.51
C GLN A 34 38.84 -9.86 4.71
N PRO A 35 40.07 -9.33 4.48
CA PRO A 35 40.96 -8.92 5.56
C PRO A 35 40.41 -7.81 6.45
N ASP A 36 39.55 -6.92 5.94
CA ASP A 36 39.01 -5.76 6.64
C ASP A 36 37.62 -6.01 7.28
N GLU A 37 37.13 -7.24 7.23
CA GLU A 37 35.84 -7.62 7.80
C GLU A 37 35.91 -7.91 9.30
N VAL A 38 34.81 -7.61 9.99
CA VAL A 38 34.58 -7.96 11.38
C VAL A 38 33.25 -8.71 11.49
N LEU A 39 33.24 -9.78 12.28
CA LEU A 39 32.02 -10.52 12.60
C LEU A 39 31.47 -10.02 13.93
N ILE A 40 30.24 -9.53 13.90
CA ILE A 40 29.58 -8.90 15.05
C ILE A 40 28.45 -9.81 15.52
N LYS A 41 28.48 -10.20 16.80
CA LYS A 41 27.32 -10.75 17.49
C LYS A 41 26.37 -9.61 17.82
N ILE A 42 25.20 -9.61 17.20
CA ILE A 42 24.24 -8.52 17.27
C ILE A 42 23.51 -8.58 18.61
N HIS A 43 23.39 -7.42 19.27
CA HIS A 43 22.56 -7.23 20.46
C HIS A 43 21.28 -6.49 20.12
N ALA A 44 21.37 -5.51 19.21
CA ALA A 44 20.22 -4.79 18.67
C ALA A 44 20.41 -4.45 17.19
N ALA A 45 19.30 -4.42 16.46
CA ALA A 45 19.24 -4.01 15.07
C ALA A 45 18.16 -2.94 14.85
N GLY A 46 18.44 -1.99 13.95
CA GLY A 46 17.52 -0.91 13.60
C GLY A 46 16.71 -1.23 12.35
N VAL A 47 15.41 -0.97 12.39
CA VAL A 47 14.50 -1.05 11.23
C VAL A 47 14.44 0.29 10.51
N ASN A 48 14.56 0.28 9.19
CA ASN A 48 14.60 1.46 8.33
C ASN A 48 13.68 1.34 7.11
N PRO A 49 13.21 2.46 6.53
CA PRO A 49 12.39 2.45 5.31
C PRO A 49 13.05 1.75 4.12
N ILE A 50 14.39 1.77 4.02
CA ILE A 50 15.10 1.07 2.96
C ILE A 50 14.96 -0.46 3.07
N ASP A 51 14.83 -0.99 4.29
CA ASP A 51 14.73 -2.43 4.51
C ASP A 51 13.42 -2.95 3.91
N VAL A 52 12.31 -2.24 4.16
CA VAL A 52 11.00 -2.52 3.56
C VAL A 52 11.04 -2.35 2.04
N LYS A 53 11.61 -1.24 1.54
CA LYS A 53 11.71 -0.98 0.09
C LYS A 53 12.48 -2.09 -0.63
N VAL A 54 13.61 -2.52 -0.08
CA VAL A 54 14.41 -3.64 -0.62
C VAL A 54 13.60 -4.93 -0.60
N ALA A 55 12.91 -5.21 0.52
CA ALA A 55 12.06 -6.38 0.64
C ALA A 55 10.90 -6.37 -0.37
N GLU A 56 10.34 -5.22 -0.72
CA GLU A 56 9.32 -5.07 -1.78
C GLU A 56 9.89 -5.14 -3.21
N GLY A 57 11.21 -5.30 -3.37
CA GLY A 57 11.87 -5.43 -4.66
C GLY A 57 12.33 -4.10 -5.26
N ALA A 58 12.50 -3.06 -4.45
CA ALA A 58 13.24 -1.89 -4.89
C ALA A 58 14.63 -2.30 -5.39
N LEU A 59 15.08 -1.66 -6.47
CA LEU A 59 16.37 -1.92 -7.11
C LEU A 59 16.50 -3.30 -7.78
N LYS A 60 15.44 -4.14 -7.86
CA LYS A 60 15.51 -5.47 -8.51
C LYS A 60 15.93 -5.45 -9.98
N MET A 61 15.74 -4.32 -10.66
CA MET A 61 16.20 -4.12 -12.05
C MET A 61 17.68 -3.72 -12.13
N ALA A 62 18.26 -3.22 -11.04
CA ALA A 62 19.64 -2.76 -10.97
C ALA A 62 20.55 -3.74 -10.23
N HIS A 63 20.01 -4.53 -9.30
CA HIS A 63 20.73 -5.43 -8.43
C HIS A 63 20.08 -6.83 -8.40
N LYS A 64 20.92 -7.87 -8.45
CA LYS A 64 20.49 -9.26 -8.31
C LYS A 64 20.54 -9.66 -6.84
N TYR A 65 19.40 -10.04 -6.29
CA TYR A 65 19.29 -10.50 -4.91
C TYR A 65 19.36 -12.03 -4.83
N THR A 66 19.97 -12.53 -3.75
CA THR A 66 20.01 -13.95 -3.40
C THR A 66 19.04 -14.20 -2.26
N PHE A 67 18.20 -15.23 -2.39
CA PHE A 67 17.23 -15.64 -1.37
C PHE A 67 17.68 -16.93 -0.66
N PRO A 68 17.35 -17.13 0.64
CA PRO A 68 16.59 -16.22 1.49
C PRO A 68 17.38 -14.93 1.81
N LEU A 69 16.71 -13.78 1.65
CA LEU A 69 17.33 -12.47 1.83
C LEU A 69 17.15 -12.04 3.29
N VAL A 70 18.25 -11.86 4.03
CA VAL A 70 18.22 -11.35 5.40
C VAL A 70 18.05 -9.83 5.39
N LEU A 71 17.14 -9.30 6.21
CA LEU A 71 16.81 -7.87 6.24
C LEU A 71 17.62 -7.09 7.28
N GLY A 72 17.63 -5.76 7.10
CA GLY A 72 18.25 -4.80 8.03
C GLY A 72 19.65 -4.37 7.60
N HIS A 73 19.99 -3.13 7.99
CA HIS A 73 21.31 -2.55 7.72
C HIS A 73 21.98 -1.87 8.92
N ASP A 74 21.25 -1.62 10.01
CA ASP A 74 21.83 -1.05 11.23
C ASP A 74 21.99 -2.13 12.28
N ALA A 75 23.14 -2.18 12.94
CA ALA A 75 23.39 -3.07 14.07
C ALA A 75 24.19 -2.38 15.16
N SER A 76 24.03 -2.86 16.38
CA SER A 76 25.00 -2.71 17.45
C SER A 76 25.23 -4.05 18.14
N GLY A 77 26.46 -4.28 18.56
CA GLY A 77 26.80 -5.54 19.20
C GLY A 77 28.26 -5.68 19.59
N THR A 78 28.74 -6.92 19.69
CA THR A 78 30.10 -7.24 20.13
C THR A 78 30.86 -7.94 19.02
N ILE A 79 32.08 -7.50 18.73
CA ILE A 79 32.96 -8.19 17.78
C ILE A 79 33.34 -9.56 18.35
N VAL A 80 33.14 -10.62 17.58
CA VAL A 80 33.46 -12.01 17.95
C VAL A 80 34.58 -12.62 17.09
N ALA A 81 34.85 -12.06 15.92
CA ALA A 81 36.01 -12.38 15.09
C ALA A 81 36.41 -11.16 14.25
N VAL A 82 37.68 -11.10 13.84
CA VAL A 82 38.24 -10.03 13.00
C VAL A 82 39.07 -10.63 11.88
N GLY A 83 39.06 -9.98 10.71
CA GLY A 83 39.92 -10.32 9.58
C GLY A 83 41.37 -9.98 9.86
N THR A 84 42.27 -10.54 9.05
CA THR A 84 43.72 -10.42 9.24
C THR A 84 44.26 -9.01 9.01
N GLY A 85 43.51 -8.15 8.33
CA GLY A 85 43.85 -6.76 8.04
C GLY A 85 43.11 -5.74 8.90
N VAL A 86 42.37 -6.19 9.92
CA VAL A 86 41.66 -5.30 10.84
C VAL A 86 42.64 -4.65 11.80
N ASP A 87 42.66 -3.32 11.80
CA ASP A 87 43.38 -2.48 12.75
C ASP A 87 42.39 -1.56 13.50
N GLY A 88 42.72 -1.19 14.75
CA GLY A 88 41.90 -0.32 15.60
C GLY A 88 40.67 -0.95 16.27
N LEU A 89 40.17 -2.09 15.76
CA LEU A 89 39.07 -2.87 16.35
C LEU A 89 39.54 -4.27 16.77
N LYS A 90 38.99 -4.81 17.85
CA LYS A 90 39.34 -6.17 18.35
C LYS A 90 38.12 -6.94 18.86
N VAL A 91 38.30 -8.26 18.96
CA VAL A 91 37.31 -9.14 19.60
C VAL A 91 37.00 -8.66 21.02
N GLY A 92 35.72 -8.59 21.34
CA GLY A 92 35.20 -8.07 22.61
C GLY A 92 34.78 -6.59 22.56
N ASP A 93 35.19 -5.83 21.55
CA ASP A 93 34.75 -4.44 21.42
C ASP A 93 33.24 -4.36 21.19
N GLN A 94 32.61 -3.39 21.86
CA GLN A 94 31.21 -3.04 21.64
C GLN A 94 31.13 -1.99 20.54
N VAL A 95 30.41 -2.31 19.47
CA VAL A 95 30.38 -1.51 18.25
C VAL A 95 28.96 -1.25 17.78
N PHE A 96 28.83 -0.30 16.87
CA PHE A 96 27.64 -0.05 16.09
C PHE A 96 28.04 0.27 14.65
N THR A 97 27.21 -0.13 13.70
CA THR A 97 27.56 -0.12 12.28
C THR A 97 26.34 0.13 11.41
N ARG A 98 26.58 0.83 10.29
CA ARG A 98 25.75 0.74 9.11
C ARG A 98 26.45 -0.21 8.14
N VAL A 99 26.07 -1.48 8.14
CA VAL A 99 26.75 -2.51 7.33
C VAL A 99 26.73 -2.12 5.84
N PRO A 100 27.82 -2.35 5.08
CA PRO A 100 27.81 -2.17 3.63
C PRO A 100 26.68 -2.96 2.98
N SER A 101 26.00 -2.36 1.99
CA SER A 101 24.78 -2.96 1.42
C SER A 101 24.98 -4.35 0.78
N HIS A 102 26.18 -4.69 0.34
CA HIS A 102 26.50 -6.01 -0.21
C HIS A 102 26.72 -7.10 0.87
N LEU A 103 26.95 -6.68 2.12
CA LEU A 103 27.06 -7.55 3.31
C LEU A 103 25.78 -7.51 4.18
N GLY A 104 24.69 -6.93 3.66
CA GLY A 104 23.47 -6.61 4.41
C GLY A 104 22.86 -7.80 5.16
N GLY A 105 21.97 -7.49 6.10
CA GLY A 105 21.28 -8.46 6.94
C GLY A 105 21.66 -8.33 8.41
N THR A 106 21.04 -7.37 9.11
CA THR A 106 21.33 -7.10 10.53
C THR A 106 20.22 -7.51 11.49
N VAL A 107 19.01 -7.81 11.01
CA VAL A 107 17.97 -8.41 11.87
C VAL A 107 18.23 -9.90 11.99
N ALA A 108 19.33 -10.24 12.66
CA ALA A 108 19.88 -11.57 12.82
C ALA A 108 20.68 -11.66 14.14
N GLU A 109 21.22 -12.84 14.45
CA GLU A 109 22.10 -13.01 15.62
C GLU A 109 23.54 -12.57 15.34
N TYR A 110 23.98 -12.62 14.08
CA TYR A 110 25.31 -12.18 13.63
C TYR A 110 25.24 -11.42 12.31
N CYS A 111 26.19 -10.51 12.07
CA CYS A 111 26.41 -9.89 10.76
C CYS A 111 27.89 -9.65 10.50
N LEU A 112 28.25 -9.57 9.22
CA LEU A 112 29.53 -9.01 8.79
C LEU A 112 29.42 -7.50 8.62
N SER A 113 30.51 -6.83 8.92
CA SER A 113 30.73 -5.41 8.62
C SER A 113 32.20 -5.21 8.26
N THR A 114 32.57 -4.02 7.79
CA THR A 114 33.97 -3.65 7.55
C THR A 114 34.45 -2.64 8.58
N VAL A 115 35.76 -2.54 8.78
CA VAL A 115 36.36 -1.50 9.65
C VAL A 115 35.92 -0.10 9.21
N SER A 116 35.84 0.15 7.89
CA SER A 116 35.43 1.45 7.34
C SER A 116 33.95 1.81 7.57
N ALA A 117 33.14 0.88 8.09
CA ALA A 117 31.71 1.05 8.33
C ALA A 117 31.32 0.91 9.81
N THR A 118 32.29 0.66 10.69
CA THR A 118 32.06 0.26 12.09
C THR A 118 32.78 1.20 13.05
N ALA A 119 32.09 1.64 14.10
CA ALA A 119 32.67 2.46 15.15
C ALA A 119 32.38 1.89 16.55
N LEU A 120 33.16 2.31 17.55
CA LEU A 120 32.95 1.93 18.94
C LEU A 120 31.67 2.56 19.48
N LYS A 121 30.82 1.75 20.11
CA LYS A 121 29.64 2.24 20.82
C LYS A 121 30.08 3.06 22.03
N PRO A 122 29.52 4.27 22.27
CA PRO A 122 29.72 4.96 23.55
C PRO A 122 29.32 4.08 24.74
N GLU A 123 30.16 4.03 25.77
CA GLU A 123 29.87 3.23 26.98
C GLU A 123 28.57 3.67 27.67
N SER A 124 28.26 4.97 27.63
CA SER A 124 27.06 5.57 28.20
C SER A 124 25.75 5.18 27.48
N MET A 125 25.83 4.48 26.35
CA MET A 125 24.69 4.20 25.49
C MET A 125 24.28 2.72 25.54
N SER A 126 22.97 2.45 25.54
CA SER A 126 22.47 1.10 25.37
C SER A 126 22.72 0.58 23.95
N PHE A 127 22.72 -0.74 23.75
CA PHE A 127 22.81 -1.30 22.40
C PHE A 127 21.63 -0.87 21.52
N VAL A 128 20.42 -0.77 22.06
CA VAL A 128 19.24 -0.33 21.31
C VAL A 128 19.40 1.11 20.81
N ASP A 129 19.82 2.02 21.69
CA ASP A 129 20.07 3.41 21.30
C ASP A 129 21.19 3.49 20.26
N ALA A 130 22.25 2.70 20.42
CA ALA A 130 23.36 2.69 19.46
C ALA A 130 22.96 2.14 18.08
N ALA A 131 22.13 1.10 18.03
CA ALA A 131 21.63 0.53 16.77
C ALA A 131 20.66 1.49 16.06
N SER A 132 20.14 2.50 16.74
CA SER A 132 19.25 3.49 16.12
C SER A 132 19.96 4.53 15.27
N ILE A 133 21.26 4.73 15.49
CA ILE A 133 22.00 5.87 14.95
C ILE A 133 22.53 5.64 13.52
N PRO A 134 23.13 4.51 13.15
CA PRO A 134 24.05 4.45 12.01
C PRO A 134 23.49 5.00 10.70
N LEU A 135 22.43 4.40 10.13
CA LEU A 135 21.87 4.86 8.86
C LEU A 135 21.36 6.30 8.92
N VAL A 136 20.59 6.66 9.96
CA VAL A 136 19.93 7.97 10.01
C VAL A 136 20.91 9.08 10.37
N GLY A 137 21.82 8.83 11.32
CA GLY A 137 22.86 9.75 11.72
C GLY A 137 23.86 10.02 10.60
N LEU A 138 24.33 8.98 9.90
CA LEU A 138 25.21 9.18 8.74
C LEU A 138 24.50 9.90 7.60
N THR A 139 23.22 9.59 7.36
CA THR A 139 22.41 10.33 6.38
C THR A 139 22.37 11.82 6.73
N VAL A 140 22.03 12.15 7.98
CA VAL A 140 21.97 13.53 8.46
C VAL A 140 23.31 14.23 8.33
N LEU A 141 24.39 13.59 8.78
CA LEU A 141 25.73 14.17 8.76
C LEU A 141 26.19 14.48 7.34
N GLN A 142 26.01 13.53 6.41
CA GLN A 142 26.40 13.72 5.00
C GLN A 142 25.54 14.77 4.29
N VAL A 143 24.25 14.86 4.63
CA VAL A 143 23.37 15.94 4.15
C VAL A 143 23.87 17.30 4.63
N ILE A 144 24.18 17.42 5.93
CA ILE A 144 24.67 18.67 6.53
C ILE A 144 26.01 19.07 5.91
N GLN A 145 26.95 18.14 5.79
CA GLN A 145 28.26 18.39 5.17
C GLN A 145 28.13 18.87 3.72
N ARG A 146 27.19 18.31 2.95
CA ARG A 146 26.88 18.80 1.59
C ARG A 146 26.40 20.25 1.61
N ALA A 147 25.46 20.57 2.48
CA ALA A 147 24.92 21.92 2.62
C ALA A 147 25.99 22.91 3.11
N GLU A 148 26.85 22.52 4.06
CA GLU A 148 27.97 23.35 4.52
C GLU A 148 28.96 23.66 3.39
N ALA A 149 29.28 22.66 2.56
CA ALA A 149 30.18 22.85 1.42
C ALA A 149 29.60 23.83 0.38
N GLU A 150 28.29 23.75 0.11
CA GLU A 150 27.63 24.63 -0.87
C GLU A 150 27.37 26.05 -0.35
N LEU A 151 27.11 26.21 0.96
CA LEU A 151 26.77 27.51 1.57
C LEU A 151 27.93 28.21 2.27
N GLY A 152 29.10 27.59 2.37
CA GLY A 152 30.23 28.10 3.15
C GLY A 152 30.00 28.03 4.66
N GLY A 153 29.25 27.03 5.12
CA GLY A 153 28.87 26.83 6.53
C GLY A 153 27.42 27.18 6.85
N LEU A 154 26.90 26.55 7.91
CA LEU A 154 25.49 26.70 8.33
C LEU A 154 25.27 27.68 9.48
N LYS A 155 26.34 28.22 10.07
CA LYS A 155 26.24 29.17 11.17
C LYS A 155 25.43 30.40 10.75
N GLY A 156 24.43 30.76 11.55
CA GLY A 156 23.61 31.95 11.29
C GLY A 156 22.48 31.76 10.25
N LYS A 157 22.41 30.59 9.59
CA LYS A 157 21.44 30.29 8.53
C LYS A 157 20.07 29.87 9.09
N THR A 158 19.05 29.89 8.24
CA THR A 158 17.72 29.32 8.49
C THR A 158 17.58 28.00 7.73
N VAL A 159 17.28 26.92 8.45
CA VAL A 159 17.19 25.57 7.90
C VAL A 159 15.77 25.02 8.06
N TYR A 160 15.24 24.39 7.02
CA TYR A 160 13.95 23.70 7.07
C TYR A 160 14.13 22.17 7.06
N VAL A 161 13.58 21.49 8.07
CA VAL A 161 13.57 20.03 8.21
C VAL A 161 12.13 19.58 8.49
N PRO A 162 11.35 19.13 7.48
CA PRO A 162 10.02 18.59 7.73
C PRO A 162 10.06 17.31 8.59
N GLY A 163 8.99 17.07 9.35
CA GLY A 163 8.83 15.85 10.13
C GLY A 163 9.87 15.71 11.25
N GLY A 164 9.89 16.65 12.19
CA GLY A 164 10.95 16.76 13.21
C GLY A 164 11.15 15.52 14.07
N LEU A 165 10.11 14.74 14.36
CA LEU A 165 10.22 13.51 15.15
C LEU A 165 10.38 12.23 14.30
N SER A 166 10.61 12.36 13.00
CA SER A 166 10.96 11.23 12.12
C SER A 166 12.36 10.70 12.44
N GLY A 167 12.71 9.52 11.92
CA GLY A 167 14.01 8.88 12.16
C GLY A 167 15.23 9.75 11.84
N THR A 168 15.21 10.50 10.73
CA THR A 168 16.26 11.47 10.39
C THR A 168 16.00 12.85 10.98
N GLY A 169 14.74 13.29 11.03
CA GLY A 169 14.37 14.61 11.55
C GLY A 169 14.84 14.85 12.98
N ASN A 170 14.68 13.86 13.87
CA ASN A 170 14.99 14.04 15.28
C ASN A 170 16.49 14.25 15.52
N VAL A 171 17.34 13.59 14.73
CA VAL A 171 18.80 13.75 14.78
C VAL A 171 19.21 15.06 14.11
N ALA A 172 18.63 15.38 12.94
CA ALA A 172 18.93 16.59 12.19
C ALA A 172 18.66 17.86 12.99
N VAL A 173 17.46 18.00 13.58
CA VAL A 173 17.08 19.20 14.33
C VAL A 173 18.04 19.44 15.50
N GLN A 174 18.39 18.39 16.24
CA GLN A 174 19.33 18.49 17.36
C GLN A 174 20.74 18.87 16.89
N LEU A 175 21.30 18.20 15.88
CA LEU A 175 22.66 18.48 15.41
C LEU A 175 22.79 19.87 14.79
N LEU A 176 21.85 20.27 13.93
CA LEU A 176 21.84 21.61 13.32
C LEU A 176 21.90 22.72 14.38
N LYS A 177 21.14 22.54 15.47
CA LYS A 177 21.07 23.48 16.60
C LYS A 177 22.29 23.41 17.53
N ASN A 178 22.69 22.20 17.92
CA ASN A 178 23.63 21.97 19.03
C ASN A 178 25.09 21.86 18.58
N VAL A 179 25.33 21.56 17.31
CA VAL A 179 26.66 21.34 16.74
C VAL A 179 26.98 22.36 15.65
N PHE A 180 26.09 22.54 14.67
CA PHE A 180 26.38 23.35 13.47
C PHE A 180 26.00 24.84 13.59
N GLY A 181 25.47 25.26 14.75
CA GLY A 181 25.25 26.67 15.07
C GLY A 181 24.25 27.39 14.15
N VAL A 182 23.30 26.65 13.59
CA VAL A 182 22.18 27.19 12.80
C VAL A 182 21.40 28.20 13.65
N LYS A 183 21.02 29.34 13.05
CA LYS A 183 20.26 30.38 13.77
C LYS A 183 18.84 29.92 14.06
N LYS A 184 18.21 29.30 13.06
CA LYS A 184 16.80 28.91 13.10
C LYS A 184 16.61 27.57 12.38
N VAL A 185 16.03 26.59 13.07
CA VAL A 185 15.55 25.34 12.46
C VAL A 185 14.03 25.37 12.46
N ILE A 186 13.42 25.30 11.28
CA ILE A 186 11.97 25.16 11.13
C ILE A 186 11.65 23.69 10.94
N THR A 187 10.66 23.17 11.67
CA THR A 187 10.21 21.79 11.55
C THR A 187 8.70 21.68 11.61
N THR A 188 8.16 20.69 10.90
CA THR A 188 6.72 20.39 10.89
C THR A 188 6.40 19.14 11.72
N LEU A 189 5.30 19.21 12.47
CA LEU A 189 4.78 18.15 13.35
C LEU A 189 3.25 18.26 13.38
N SER A 190 2.55 17.18 13.76
CA SER A 190 1.13 17.26 14.11
C SER A 190 0.98 17.74 15.55
N THR A 191 -0.14 18.37 15.91
CA THR A 191 -0.43 18.93 17.25
C THR A 191 0.08 18.08 18.41
N GLY A 192 -0.33 16.82 18.48
CA GLY A 192 0.01 15.91 19.59
C GLY A 192 1.50 15.56 19.74
N LYS A 193 2.36 15.97 18.79
CA LYS A 193 3.80 15.68 18.79
C LYS A 193 4.66 16.87 19.21
N ILE A 194 4.10 18.07 19.30
CA ILE A 194 4.86 19.30 19.52
C ILE A 194 5.52 19.32 20.90
N GLU A 195 4.80 18.96 21.96
CA GLU A 195 5.37 18.97 23.32
C GLU A 195 6.54 18.00 23.47
N ARG A 196 6.40 16.79 22.94
CA ARG A 196 7.51 15.82 22.91
C ARG A 196 8.72 16.33 22.12
N ALA A 197 8.49 17.08 21.05
CA ALA A 197 9.58 17.68 20.27
C ALA A 197 10.28 18.80 21.06
N LYS A 198 9.54 19.64 21.79
CA LYS A 198 10.11 20.66 22.69
C LYS A 198 10.96 20.04 23.80
N GLU A 199 10.52 18.92 24.36
CA GLU A 199 11.30 18.15 25.36
C GLU A 199 12.59 17.58 24.76
N LEU A 200 12.52 17.01 23.56
CA LEU A 200 13.67 16.37 22.92
C LEU A 200 14.71 17.38 22.42
N PHE A 201 14.27 18.51 21.83
CA PHE A 201 15.16 19.44 21.14
C PHE A 201 15.69 20.58 22.03
N GLN A 202 15.91 20.29 23.29
CA GLN A 202 16.52 21.22 24.24
C GLN A 202 18.02 21.42 23.96
N GLY A 203 18.60 22.46 24.56
CA GLY A 203 20.02 22.82 24.38
C GLY A 203 20.29 23.74 23.18
N GLY A 204 21.57 24.09 22.95
CA GLY A 204 21.99 24.92 21.81
C GLY A 204 21.55 26.38 21.88
N LYS A 205 22.02 27.19 20.92
CA LYS A 205 21.70 28.63 20.82
C LYS A 205 20.70 28.97 19.70
N GLY A 206 20.46 28.04 18.77
CA GLY A 206 19.52 28.23 17.67
C GLY A 206 18.07 28.17 18.11
N GLU A 207 17.21 28.92 17.45
CA GLU A 207 15.76 28.87 17.60
C GLU A 207 15.20 27.62 16.89
N ILE A 208 14.18 26.98 17.47
CA ILE A 208 13.37 26.00 16.75
C ILE A 208 11.96 26.57 16.58
N VAL A 209 11.51 26.64 15.33
CA VAL A 209 10.13 26.98 14.97
C VAL A 209 9.39 25.69 14.69
N TYR A 210 8.34 25.45 15.46
CA TYR A 210 7.46 24.30 15.32
C TYR A 210 6.22 24.74 14.56
N ILE A 211 6.02 24.19 13.37
CA ILE A 211 4.83 24.43 12.56
C ILE A 211 3.90 23.23 12.70
N ASP A 212 2.67 23.50 13.13
CA ASP A 212 1.62 22.49 13.20
C ASP A 212 0.94 22.34 11.84
N TYR A 213 1.33 21.33 11.08
CA TYR A 213 0.80 21.17 9.72
C TYR A 213 -0.70 20.80 9.69
N THR A 214 -1.31 20.44 10.83
CA THR A 214 -2.76 20.17 10.91
C THR A 214 -3.59 21.43 11.15
N GLU A 215 -2.97 22.51 11.65
CA GLU A 215 -3.66 23.75 12.01
C GLU A 215 -3.37 24.89 11.02
N GLU A 216 -2.20 24.89 10.38
CA GLU A 216 -1.81 25.96 9.47
C GLU A 216 -1.12 25.46 8.20
N ASN A 217 -1.18 26.29 7.15
CA ASN A 217 -0.46 26.03 5.91
C ASN A 217 1.04 26.28 6.11
N VAL A 218 1.84 25.23 5.95
CA VAL A 218 3.30 25.26 6.14
C VAL A 218 3.99 26.32 5.28
N ASN A 219 3.62 26.47 4.01
CA ASN A 219 4.29 27.41 3.10
C ASN A 219 4.03 28.86 3.53
N SER A 220 2.80 29.18 3.92
CA SER A 220 2.42 30.50 4.43
C SER A 220 3.13 30.83 5.74
N ALA A 221 3.25 29.86 6.65
CA ALA A 221 3.91 30.03 7.95
C ALA A 221 5.42 30.27 7.81
N ILE A 222 6.07 29.64 6.82
CA ILE A 222 7.51 29.80 6.56
C ILE A 222 7.82 31.13 5.83
N GLY A 223 6.98 31.50 4.87
CA GLY A 223 7.19 32.66 4.00
C GLY A 223 8.17 32.39 2.85
N ALA A 224 7.99 33.09 1.74
CA ALA A 224 8.80 32.91 0.54
C ALA A 224 10.24 33.42 0.71
N GLY A 225 11.22 32.68 0.20
CA GLY A 225 12.62 33.08 0.17
C GLY A 225 13.29 33.23 1.54
N THR A 226 12.80 32.56 2.58
CA THR A 226 13.31 32.68 3.96
C THR A 226 14.30 31.57 4.34
N ILE A 227 14.35 30.48 3.58
CA ILE A 227 15.15 29.29 3.88
C ILE A 227 16.48 29.32 3.12
N ASP A 228 17.59 29.12 3.83
CA ASP A 228 18.91 28.93 3.23
C ASP A 228 19.15 27.49 2.78
N PHE A 229 18.72 26.54 3.60
CA PHE A 229 18.94 25.11 3.39
C PHE A 229 17.70 24.32 3.77
N MET A 230 17.23 23.44 2.89
CA MET A 230 16.20 22.45 3.20
C MET A 230 16.79 21.05 3.17
N PHE A 231 16.62 20.33 4.28
CA PHE A 231 16.81 18.88 4.31
C PHE A 231 15.47 18.21 4.03
N ASP A 232 15.24 17.78 2.80
CA ASP A 232 13.97 17.16 2.41
C ASP A 232 13.92 15.68 2.80
N THR A 233 13.14 15.40 3.84
CA THR A 233 12.86 14.07 4.39
C THR A 233 11.46 13.54 4.02
N MET A 234 10.58 14.40 3.50
CA MET A 234 9.15 14.10 3.28
C MET A 234 8.71 14.29 1.81
N ALA A 235 9.67 14.27 0.88
CA ALA A 235 9.44 14.44 -0.57
C ALA A 235 8.79 15.79 -0.96
N GLY A 236 8.95 16.82 -0.13
CA GLY A 236 8.37 18.16 -0.32
C GLY A 236 9.27 19.15 -1.06
N ALA A 237 10.45 18.72 -1.54
CA ALA A 237 11.46 19.60 -2.14
C ALA A 237 10.93 20.52 -3.24
N ILE A 238 10.12 20.00 -4.15
CA ILE A 238 9.66 20.77 -5.32
C ILE A 238 8.59 21.80 -4.92
N ASP A 239 7.69 21.43 -4.02
CA ASP A 239 6.62 22.31 -3.52
C ASP A 239 7.17 23.40 -2.59
N SER A 240 8.35 23.15 -2.00
CA SER A 240 9.05 24.08 -1.12
C SER A 240 10.00 25.04 -1.86
N LEU A 241 10.15 24.93 -3.20
CA LEU A 241 11.04 25.80 -3.97
C LEU A 241 10.81 27.30 -3.72
N PRO A 242 9.56 27.82 -3.64
CA PRO A 242 9.32 29.24 -3.35
C PRO A 242 9.79 29.68 -1.95
N LEU A 243 9.94 28.75 -1.01
CA LEU A 243 10.40 29.04 0.36
C LEU A 243 11.91 29.23 0.44
N ILE A 244 12.65 28.66 -0.51
CA ILE A 244 14.11 28.72 -0.53
C ILE A 244 14.55 30.03 -1.17
N ARG A 245 15.49 30.72 -0.54
CA ARG A 245 16.06 31.93 -1.12
C ARG A 245 16.89 31.61 -2.36
N SER A 246 17.05 32.58 -3.25
CA SER A 246 18.06 32.48 -4.32
C SER A 246 19.46 32.27 -3.73
N GLY A 247 20.20 31.31 -4.30
CA GLY A 247 21.46 30.79 -3.77
C GLY A 247 21.30 29.84 -2.57
N GLY A 248 20.08 29.41 -2.25
CA GLY A 248 19.82 28.38 -1.25
C GLY A 248 19.95 26.95 -1.79
N VAL A 249 19.95 25.98 -0.88
CA VAL A 249 20.23 24.57 -1.17
C VAL A 249 19.09 23.68 -0.71
N ILE A 250 18.71 22.71 -1.54
CA ILE A 250 17.88 21.57 -1.15
C ILE A 250 18.71 20.30 -1.30
N VAL A 251 18.81 19.54 -0.22
CA VAL A 251 19.33 18.17 -0.25
C VAL A 251 18.19 17.23 0.13
N THR A 252 17.82 16.33 -0.77
CA THR A 252 16.71 15.37 -0.56
C THR A 252 17.21 13.94 -0.42
N ILE A 253 16.53 13.17 0.43
CA ILE A 253 16.71 11.71 0.57
C ILE A 253 15.45 10.94 0.17
N SER A 254 14.35 11.63 -0.09
CA SER A 254 13.02 11.03 -0.27
C SER A 254 12.67 10.76 -1.73
N LYS A 255 13.41 11.34 -2.67
CA LYS A 255 13.24 11.11 -4.11
C LYS A 255 14.12 9.94 -4.61
N THR A 256 14.01 9.63 -5.89
CA THR A 256 14.88 8.65 -6.55
C THR A 256 16.24 9.28 -6.85
N PRO A 257 17.37 8.55 -6.70
CA PRO A 257 18.67 9.02 -7.18
C PRO A 257 18.66 9.27 -8.69
N SER A 258 19.66 10.02 -9.17
CA SER A 258 19.97 10.05 -10.60
C SER A 258 20.41 8.66 -11.08
N GLY A 259 20.32 8.45 -12.38
CA GLY A 259 20.79 7.23 -13.01
C GLY A 259 22.29 7.02 -12.82
N ASP A 260 23.08 8.08 -12.86
CA ASP A 260 24.53 8.02 -12.66
C ASP A 260 24.90 7.58 -11.24
N GLU A 261 24.22 8.13 -10.22
CA GLU A 261 24.41 7.70 -8.83
C GLU A 261 23.99 6.24 -8.65
N LEU A 262 22.87 5.83 -9.27
CA LEU A 262 22.44 4.45 -9.23
C LEU A 262 23.45 3.51 -9.90
N LYS A 263 24.01 3.88 -11.05
CA LYS A 263 25.02 3.10 -11.78
C LYS A 263 26.33 2.96 -11.01
N LYS A 264 26.76 4.00 -10.28
CA LYS A 264 27.93 3.92 -9.39
C LYS A 264 27.76 2.86 -8.30
N LYS A 265 26.53 2.66 -7.81
CA LYS A 265 26.21 1.65 -6.78
C LYS A 265 25.98 0.27 -7.37
N PHE A 266 25.36 0.21 -8.52
CA PHE A 266 24.98 -1.03 -9.17
C PHE A 266 25.45 -0.99 -10.62
N ALA A 267 26.65 -1.53 -10.86
CA ALA A 267 27.28 -1.52 -12.18
C ALA A 267 26.40 -2.19 -13.28
N SER A 268 25.52 -3.11 -12.89
CA SER A 268 24.54 -3.80 -13.73
C SER A 268 23.29 -2.98 -14.08
N THR A 269 23.20 -1.71 -13.67
CA THR A 269 22.03 -0.87 -13.95
C THR A 269 21.84 -0.70 -15.47
N PRO A 270 20.66 -1.05 -16.03
CA PRO A 270 20.39 -0.93 -17.46
C PRO A 270 20.51 0.52 -17.96
N TRP A 271 21.11 0.73 -19.13
CA TRP A 271 21.39 2.07 -19.67
C TRP A 271 20.12 2.92 -19.84
N PHE A 272 18.99 2.32 -20.21
CA PHE A 272 17.72 3.02 -20.40
C PHE A 272 17.15 3.51 -19.06
N LEU A 273 17.34 2.74 -17.98
CA LEU A 273 16.97 3.14 -16.63
C LEU A 273 17.85 4.30 -16.15
N VAL A 274 19.15 4.26 -16.44
CA VAL A 274 20.08 5.36 -16.16
C VAL A 274 19.62 6.64 -16.88
N ALA A 275 19.32 6.56 -18.17
CA ALA A 275 18.85 7.69 -18.97
C ALA A 275 17.53 8.28 -18.42
N LEU A 276 16.55 7.42 -18.08
CA LEU A 276 15.27 7.85 -17.51
C LEU A 276 15.46 8.60 -16.18
N LEU A 277 16.26 8.04 -15.26
CA LEU A 277 16.48 8.65 -13.95
C LEU A 277 17.30 9.94 -14.04
N ASN A 278 18.28 10.01 -14.95
CA ASN A 278 18.99 11.24 -15.24
C ASN A 278 18.05 12.31 -15.79
N LEU A 279 17.11 11.98 -16.69
CA LEU A 279 16.11 12.93 -17.18
C LEU A 279 15.25 13.49 -16.04
N VAL A 280 14.76 12.63 -15.14
CA VAL A 280 13.97 13.06 -13.97
C VAL A 280 14.77 13.99 -13.06
N ASP A 281 16.04 13.64 -12.78
CA ASP A 281 16.95 14.47 -11.98
C ASP A 281 17.19 15.84 -12.65
N GLN A 282 17.43 15.86 -13.97
CA GLN A 282 17.61 17.11 -14.73
C GLN A 282 16.37 17.99 -14.72
N VAL A 283 15.16 17.42 -14.80
CA VAL A 283 13.91 18.19 -14.69
C VAL A 283 13.79 18.82 -13.29
N ASN A 284 14.10 18.09 -12.23
CA ASN A 284 14.07 18.65 -10.86
C ASN A 284 15.11 19.77 -10.70
N LYS A 285 16.34 19.56 -11.18
CA LYS A 285 17.40 20.58 -11.17
C LYS A 285 17.04 21.81 -11.98
N TRP A 286 16.44 21.63 -13.16
CA TRP A 286 15.95 22.75 -13.97
C TRP A 286 14.86 23.55 -13.25
N ARG A 287 13.87 22.86 -12.64
CA ARG A 287 12.82 23.51 -11.84
C ARG A 287 13.43 24.30 -10.67
N ALA A 288 14.38 23.72 -9.95
CA ALA A 288 15.06 24.39 -8.84
C ALA A 288 15.90 25.59 -9.32
N GLY A 289 16.60 25.43 -10.45
CA GLY A 289 17.38 26.49 -11.08
C GLY A 289 16.55 27.72 -11.45
N ARG A 290 15.27 27.55 -11.80
CA ARG A 290 14.35 28.69 -12.05
C ARG A 290 14.10 29.55 -10.80
N TYR A 291 14.35 29.03 -9.61
CA TYR A 291 14.29 29.76 -8.34
C TYR A 291 15.69 30.19 -7.85
N GLY A 292 16.75 29.92 -8.63
CA GLY A 292 18.13 30.12 -8.18
C GLY A 292 18.56 29.15 -7.07
N VAL A 293 17.92 27.98 -6.98
CA VAL A 293 18.11 27.00 -5.89
C VAL A 293 18.95 25.83 -6.39
N SER A 294 19.96 25.45 -5.60
CA SER A 294 20.71 24.21 -5.80
C SER A 294 19.88 23.02 -5.32
N TYR A 295 19.79 21.96 -6.13
CA TYR A 295 19.04 20.76 -5.81
C TYR A 295 19.91 19.52 -6.01
N SER A 296 19.98 18.68 -4.98
CA SER A 296 20.68 17.40 -5.05
C SER A 296 19.96 16.30 -4.28
N TYR A 297 20.10 15.07 -4.79
CA TYR A 297 19.77 13.87 -4.05
C TYR A 297 21.00 13.34 -3.30
N LEU A 298 20.83 12.87 -2.07
CA LEU A 298 21.89 12.21 -1.31
C LEU A 298 21.63 10.70 -1.17
N TRP A 299 22.58 9.91 -1.67
CA TRP A 299 22.70 8.49 -1.32
C TRP A 299 23.69 8.32 -0.16
N MET A 300 23.23 7.83 0.99
CA MET A 300 24.07 7.64 2.18
C MET A 300 25.12 6.54 1.96
N ASN A 301 26.35 6.82 2.37
CA ASN A 301 27.46 5.86 2.39
C ASN A 301 27.83 5.47 3.82
N PRO A 302 28.10 4.18 4.11
CA PRO A 302 28.74 3.80 5.36
C PRO A 302 30.07 4.55 5.55
N ASP A 303 30.32 5.05 6.76
CA ASP A 303 31.52 5.82 7.09
C ASP A 303 31.80 5.75 8.59
N ALA A 304 32.87 5.04 8.97
CA ALA A 304 33.29 4.89 10.36
C ALA A 304 33.63 6.24 11.03
N LYS A 305 34.24 7.17 10.30
CA LYS A 305 34.60 8.48 10.86
C LYS A 305 33.36 9.29 11.21
N GLY A 306 32.36 9.29 10.34
CA GLY A 306 31.06 9.88 10.64
C GLY A 306 30.37 9.22 11.84
N LEU A 307 30.49 7.90 12.00
CA LEU A 307 30.00 7.20 13.19
C LEU A 307 30.75 7.60 14.45
N ASP A 308 32.08 7.79 14.40
CA ASP A 308 32.86 8.27 15.54
C ASP A 308 32.40 9.68 15.99
N ASP A 309 32.15 10.58 15.04
CA ASP A 309 31.61 11.91 15.34
C ASP A 309 30.22 11.83 15.99
N LEU A 310 29.34 10.96 15.46
CA LEU A 310 28.01 10.72 16.03
C LEU A 310 28.08 10.09 17.42
N ALA A 311 28.97 9.12 17.64
CA ALA A 311 29.22 8.49 18.93
C ALA A 311 29.66 9.53 19.96
N ARG A 312 30.64 10.36 19.60
CA ARG A 312 31.17 11.44 20.44
C ARG A 312 30.07 12.45 20.77
N TRP A 313 29.34 12.96 19.78
CA TRP A 313 28.26 13.93 20.02
C TRP A 313 27.10 13.35 20.84
N ALA A 314 26.74 12.08 20.66
CA ALA A 314 25.74 11.44 21.50
C ALA A 314 26.25 11.25 22.94
N GLY A 315 27.51 10.85 23.13
CA GLY A 315 28.16 10.73 24.43
C GLY A 315 28.28 12.06 25.18
N GLU A 316 28.52 13.16 24.46
CA GLU A 316 28.51 14.54 24.96
C GLU A 316 27.08 15.09 25.21
N GLY A 317 26.04 14.33 24.88
CA GLY A 317 24.65 14.76 25.02
C GLY A 317 24.20 15.84 24.03
N LYS A 318 24.91 16.03 22.90
CA LYS A 318 24.55 16.99 21.85
C LYS A 318 23.30 16.58 21.08
N PHE A 319 23.01 15.29 21.02
CA PHE A 319 21.72 14.79 20.60
C PHE A 319 21.41 13.49 21.33
N LYS A 320 20.12 13.19 21.46
CA LYS A 320 19.62 11.91 21.96
C LYS A 320 18.86 11.20 20.85
N PRO A 321 19.18 9.93 20.53
CA PRO A 321 18.39 9.17 19.58
C PRO A 321 16.97 8.95 20.09
N LEU A 322 16.01 8.91 19.17
CA LEU A 322 14.62 8.64 19.49
C LEU A 322 14.26 7.19 19.15
N VAL A 323 14.15 6.37 20.17
CA VAL A 323 13.70 4.98 20.08
C VAL A 323 12.17 4.95 20.20
N GLY A 324 11.49 4.35 19.20
CA GLY A 324 10.05 4.23 19.16
C GLY A 324 9.57 2.93 19.80
N ARG A 325 9.75 1.82 19.09
CA ARG A 325 9.29 0.48 19.51
C ARG A 325 10.47 -0.48 19.60
N THR A 326 10.46 -1.37 20.59
CA THR A 326 11.40 -2.50 20.66
C THR A 326 10.64 -3.82 20.65
N ALA A 327 11.15 -4.80 19.93
CA ALA A 327 10.67 -6.18 19.85
C ALA A 327 11.83 -7.13 20.18
N LYS A 328 11.54 -8.40 20.43
CA LYS A 328 12.56 -9.45 20.48
C LYS A 328 12.63 -10.13 19.12
N LEU A 329 13.80 -10.62 18.71
CA LEU A 329 13.93 -11.32 17.42
C LEU A 329 13.03 -12.57 17.37
N GLU A 330 12.81 -13.21 18.52
CA GLU A 330 11.92 -14.37 18.68
C GLU A 330 10.44 -14.02 18.51
N ASP A 331 10.05 -12.77 18.76
CA ASP A 331 8.68 -12.30 18.65
C ASP A 331 8.44 -11.78 17.23
N ILE A 332 8.31 -12.73 16.30
CA ILE A 332 8.21 -12.43 14.87
C ILE A 332 7.04 -11.49 14.55
N ASP A 333 5.92 -11.61 15.26
CA ASP A 333 4.76 -10.74 15.05
C ASP A 333 5.05 -9.31 15.50
N ALA A 334 5.78 -9.13 16.61
CA ALA A 334 6.22 -7.81 17.01
C ALA A 334 7.27 -7.21 16.05
N VAL A 335 8.19 -8.03 15.53
CA VAL A 335 9.15 -7.59 14.50
C VAL A 335 8.42 -7.16 13.24
N LYS A 336 7.50 -7.98 12.72
CA LYS A 336 6.64 -7.65 11.58
C LYS A 336 5.86 -6.39 11.81
N GLY A 337 5.26 -6.22 13.00
CA GLY A 337 4.56 -5.00 13.37
C GLY A 337 5.45 -3.76 13.28
N GLY A 338 6.71 -3.85 13.71
CA GLY A 338 7.68 -2.76 13.57
C GLY A 338 8.00 -2.42 12.11
N TYR A 339 8.10 -3.42 11.23
CA TYR A 339 8.27 -3.22 9.79
C TYR A 339 6.98 -2.71 9.12
N GLU A 340 5.80 -3.15 9.56
CA GLU A 340 4.50 -2.70 9.07
C GLU A 340 4.25 -1.23 9.40
N GLU A 341 4.62 -0.77 10.60
CA GLU A 341 4.57 0.65 10.98
C GLU A 341 5.43 1.51 10.04
N VAL A 342 6.65 1.06 9.73
CA VAL A 342 7.55 1.72 8.77
C VAL A 342 6.99 1.66 7.35
N TYR A 343 6.38 0.53 6.98
CA TYR A 343 5.80 0.31 5.66
C TYR A 343 4.61 1.23 5.37
N GLN A 344 3.68 1.35 6.32
CA GLN A 344 2.47 2.16 6.20
C GLN A 344 2.75 3.67 6.21
N ALA A 345 4.00 4.10 6.43
CA ALA A 345 4.41 5.49 6.58
C ALA A 345 3.58 6.29 7.61
N LYS A 346 2.86 5.60 8.50
CA LYS A 346 2.18 6.22 9.65
C LYS A 346 3.29 6.76 10.52
N GLY A 347 3.45 8.09 10.58
CA GLY A 347 4.59 8.74 11.22
C GLY A 347 4.77 8.37 12.68
N GLY A 348 5.38 7.22 12.94
CA GLY A 348 5.81 6.75 14.24
C GLY A 348 6.85 7.70 14.82
N VAL A 349 6.90 7.76 16.13
CA VAL A 349 7.92 8.55 16.84
C VAL A 349 9.15 7.67 17.00
N GLY A 350 10.25 7.98 16.32
CA GLY A 350 11.48 7.16 16.37
C GLY A 350 11.45 5.90 15.49
N LYS A 351 12.41 4.98 15.67
CA LYS A 351 12.44 3.68 14.93
C LYS A 351 11.91 2.49 15.74
N SER A 352 11.71 1.37 15.04
CA SER A 352 11.44 0.05 15.61
C SER A 352 12.74 -0.78 15.70
N TYR A 353 12.88 -1.63 16.72
CA TYR A 353 14.12 -2.40 17.00
C TYR A 353 13.86 -3.85 17.38
N THR A 354 14.86 -4.71 17.23
CA THR A 354 14.84 -6.08 17.76
C THR A 354 15.97 -6.30 18.78
N SER A 355 15.73 -6.99 19.89
CA SER A 355 16.72 -7.34 20.93
C SER A 355 16.86 -8.85 21.11
N SER A 356 18.06 -9.35 21.41
CA SER A 356 18.30 -10.76 21.78
C SER A 356 18.59 -10.91 23.28
N LYS A 357 17.91 -11.82 23.98
CA LYS A 357 18.38 -12.35 25.28
C LYS A 357 18.37 -13.88 25.22
N THR A 358 19.51 -14.49 25.52
CA THR A 358 19.69 -15.93 25.67
C THR A 358 18.81 -16.50 26.78
N SER A 359 18.00 -17.51 26.45
CA SER A 359 17.34 -18.40 27.39
C SER A 359 17.52 -19.83 26.90
N THR A 360 18.17 -20.64 27.72
CA THR A 360 18.31 -22.09 27.58
C THR A 360 16.99 -22.78 27.92
N ALA A 361 16.28 -23.37 26.95
CA ALA A 361 15.33 -24.48 27.16
C ALA A 361 14.79 -25.07 25.83
N THR A 362 15.21 -26.31 25.57
CA THR A 362 14.52 -27.49 24.98
C THR A 362 13.45 -27.32 23.87
N ASP A 363 13.76 -27.99 22.74
CA ASP A 363 12.93 -28.27 21.55
C ASP A 363 11.52 -28.83 21.81
N PRO A 364 10.63 -28.65 20.81
CA PRO A 364 9.95 -29.82 20.23
C PRO A 364 10.11 -29.93 18.71
N LYS A 365 10.03 -31.19 18.26
CA LYS A 365 10.32 -31.74 16.93
C LYS A 365 9.52 -31.12 15.76
N PRO A 366 10.06 -31.19 14.52
CA PRO A 366 9.42 -30.68 13.31
C PRO A 366 8.29 -31.59 12.81
N THR A 367 7.16 -31.00 12.46
CA THR A 367 6.15 -31.63 11.60
C THR A 367 6.37 -31.17 10.16
N ASN A 368 6.50 -32.14 9.27
CA ASN A 368 6.61 -31.96 7.83
C ASN A 368 5.42 -31.18 7.26
N SER A 369 5.69 -30.10 6.53
CA SER A 369 4.71 -29.46 5.64
C SER A 369 5.39 -29.00 4.35
N PHE A 370 6.01 -29.95 3.63
CA PHE A 370 6.46 -29.76 2.26
C PHE A 370 5.30 -29.82 1.23
N GLU A 371 4.05 -30.01 1.67
CA GLU A 371 2.86 -30.12 0.80
C GLU A 371 1.95 -28.88 0.81
N THR A 372 2.23 -27.84 1.61
CA THR A 372 1.37 -26.63 1.66
C THR A 372 1.88 -25.49 0.78
N LEU A 373 3.03 -25.65 0.11
CA LEU A 373 3.71 -24.57 -0.63
C LEU A 373 3.45 -24.52 -2.14
N MET A 374 2.59 -25.38 -2.70
CA MET A 374 2.36 -25.44 -4.16
C MET A 374 1.10 -24.74 -4.69
N ASN A 375 0.40 -23.91 -3.91
CA ASN A 375 -0.89 -23.34 -4.36
C ASN A 375 -1.10 -21.83 -4.13
N ILE A 376 -0.09 -20.98 -4.35
CA ILE A 376 -0.27 -19.51 -4.23
C ILE A 376 0.33 -18.74 -5.43
N ALA A 377 0.29 -19.34 -6.62
CA ALA A 377 0.88 -18.79 -7.83
C ALA A 377 0.06 -17.74 -8.63
N PRO A 378 -1.22 -17.40 -8.35
CA PRO A 378 -1.88 -16.29 -9.07
C PRO A 378 -2.04 -14.96 -8.30
N ALA A 379 -1.77 -14.91 -6.99
CA ALA A 379 -2.24 -13.80 -6.14
C ALA A 379 -1.15 -12.74 -5.81
N LEU A 380 -0.41 -12.22 -6.79
CA LEU A 380 0.67 -11.23 -6.55
C LEU A 380 0.78 -10.14 -7.65
N LYS A 381 -0.35 -9.60 -8.10
CA LYS A 381 -0.42 -8.33 -8.87
C LYS A 381 -1.27 -7.31 -8.10
N SER A 382 -0.70 -6.54 -7.16
CA SER A 382 -1.25 -5.25 -6.67
C SER A 382 -0.44 -4.71 -5.47
N THR A 383 0.16 -3.52 -5.62
CA THR A 383 0.69 -2.73 -4.49
C THR A 383 0.78 -1.25 -4.85
N MET A 384 0.04 -0.44 -4.08
CA MET A 384 0.15 1.01 -3.92
C MET A 384 -0.31 1.81 -5.15
N SER A 385 -1.63 1.90 -5.31
CA SER A 385 -2.21 3.03 -6.04
C SER A 385 -1.81 4.34 -5.34
N LYS A 386 -1.12 5.23 -6.07
CA LYS A 386 -1.13 6.67 -5.75
C LYS A 386 -2.60 7.08 -5.72
N SER A 387 -3.04 7.88 -4.74
CA SER A 387 -4.39 8.45 -4.80
C SER A 387 -4.65 8.94 -6.22
N LEU A 388 -5.76 8.44 -6.79
CA LEU A 388 -6.12 8.55 -8.19
C LEU A 388 -6.58 9.97 -8.48
N ASN A 389 -5.69 10.95 -8.32
CA ASN A 389 -6.01 12.39 -8.24
C ASN A 389 -6.77 12.94 -9.45
N HIS A 390 -6.70 12.27 -10.60
CA HIS A 390 -7.47 12.62 -11.80
C HIS A 390 -8.91 12.08 -11.79
N ALA A 391 -9.22 11.09 -10.95
CA ALA A 391 -10.55 10.55 -10.78
C ALA A 391 -11.46 11.50 -9.99
N LYS A 392 -12.65 11.72 -10.51
CA LYS A 392 -13.73 12.44 -9.83
C LYS A 392 -14.68 11.43 -9.19
N ILE A 393 -14.78 11.45 -7.87
CA ILE A 393 -15.69 10.60 -7.10
C ILE A 393 -16.87 11.43 -6.63
N THR A 394 -18.09 11.07 -7.04
CA THR A 394 -19.34 11.74 -6.65
C THR A 394 -20.25 10.76 -5.92
N ALA A 395 -20.44 10.95 -4.62
CA ALA A 395 -21.26 10.05 -3.80
C ALA A 395 -22.75 10.09 -4.22
N ARG A 396 -23.37 8.90 -4.27
CA ARG A 396 -24.81 8.65 -4.42
C ARG A 396 -25.36 8.16 -3.09
N ARG A 397 -25.73 9.09 -2.21
CA ARG A 397 -26.19 8.76 -0.87
C ARG A 397 -27.48 7.93 -0.89
N SER A 398 -27.59 6.95 0.00
CA SER A 398 -28.74 6.05 0.14
C SER A 398 -30.05 6.83 0.23
N ALA A 399 -30.08 7.84 1.09
CA ALA A 399 -31.25 8.71 1.30
C ALA A 399 -31.64 9.58 0.10
N ALA A 400 -30.77 9.71 -0.91
CA ALA A 400 -31.06 10.45 -2.14
C ALA A 400 -31.51 9.52 -3.29
N ARG A 401 -31.43 8.19 -3.12
CA ARG A 401 -31.91 7.20 -4.10
C ARG A 401 -33.43 7.18 -4.12
N GLY A 402 -34.01 6.76 -5.24
CA GLY A 402 -35.44 6.47 -5.28
C GLY A 402 -35.77 5.40 -4.25
N HIS A 403 -36.94 5.49 -3.61
CA HIS A 403 -37.37 4.53 -2.60
C HIS A 403 -38.83 4.17 -2.83
N GLY A 404 -39.11 2.88 -2.95
CA GLY A 404 -40.44 2.32 -3.09
C GLY A 404 -40.67 1.26 -2.03
N ASN A 405 -41.71 1.44 -1.21
CA ASN A 405 -42.13 0.44 -0.23
C ASN A 405 -43.62 0.09 -0.45
N HIS A 406 -43.87 -1.15 -0.84
CA HIS A 406 -45.20 -1.68 -1.18
C HIS A 406 -45.70 -2.71 -0.16
N GLY A 407 -45.12 -2.72 1.05
CA GLY A 407 -45.40 -3.71 2.10
C GLY A 407 -44.72 -5.05 1.87
N TRP A 408 -44.84 -5.63 0.67
CA TRP A 408 -44.16 -6.88 0.30
C TRP A 408 -42.79 -6.67 -0.35
N LEU A 409 -42.54 -5.48 -0.92
CA LEU A 409 -41.30 -5.08 -1.57
C LEU A 409 -40.81 -3.77 -0.95
N ASP A 410 -39.54 -3.74 -0.54
CA ASP A 410 -38.81 -2.54 -0.13
C ASP A 410 -37.59 -2.38 -1.04
N SER A 411 -37.60 -1.36 -1.90
CA SER A 411 -36.68 -1.19 -3.03
C SER A 411 -36.03 0.17 -3.04
N HIS A 412 -34.70 0.20 -3.18
CA HIS A 412 -33.93 1.43 -3.39
C HIS A 412 -33.39 1.51 -4.83
N HIS A 413 -33.74 2.56 -5.56
CA HIS A 413 -33.41 2.77 -6.97
C HIS A 413 -32.27 3.78 -7.15
N THR A 414 -31.13 3.32 -7.66
CA THR A 414 -30.03 4.23 -8.03
C THR A 414 -30.38 5.06 -9.27
N PHE A 415 -30.96 4.39 -10.28
CA PHE A 415 -31.38 4.96 -11.56
C PHE A 415 -32.91 5.03 -11.67
N SER A 416 -33.41 5.85 -12.59
CA SER A 416 -34.82 5.94 -12.96
C SER A 416 -35.36 4.56 -13.34
N PHE A 417 -36.33 4.09 -12.56
CA PHE A 417 -36.92 2.76 -12.66
C PHE A 417 -38.34 2.76 -12.08
N ALA A 418 -39.25 2.00 -12.71
CA ALA A 418 -40.66 1.95 -12.34
C ALA A 418 -41.27 3.37 -12.22
N SER A 419 -41.88 3.71 -11.09
CA SER A 419 -42.47 5.03 -10.82
C SER A 419 -41.46 6.09 -10.39
N TYR A 420 -40.22 5.70 -10.05
CA TYR A 420 -39.15 6.64 -9.72
C TYR A 420 -38.50 7.17 -10.99
N TYR A 421 -38.53 8.49 -11.16
CA TYR A 421 -37.91 9.17 -12.29
C TYR A 421 -37.06 10.36 -11.83
N ASP A 422 -35.79 10.36 -12.23
CA ASP A 422 -34.87 11.47 -12.16
C ASP A 422 -34.02 11.50 -13.45
N PRO A 423 -34.15 12.53 -14.30
CA PRO A 423 -33.44 12.62 -15.56
C PRO A 423 -31.90 12.69 -15.40
N LYS A 424 -31.39 12.96 -14.19
CA LYS A 424 -29.95 12.93 -13.92
C LYS A 424 -29.40 11.52 -13.72
N PHE A 425 -30.27 10.56 -13.42
CA PHE A 425 -29.91 9.18 -13.12
C PHE A 425 -30.64 8.23 -14.05
N GLU A 426 -30.53 8.43 -15.36
CA GLU A 426 -31.07 7.49 -16.34
C GLU A 426 -30.09 6.34 -16.60
N SER A 427 -28.80 6.63 -16.80
CA SER A 427 -27.78 5.60 -16.97
C SER A 427 -26.40 6.10 -16.55
N PHE A 428 -25.44 5.17 -16.47
CA PHE A 428 -24.03 5.48 -16.27
C PHE A 428 -23.17 4.51 -17.08
N GLY A 429 -22.75 4.96 -18.27
CA GLY A 429 -22.23 4.04 -19.28
C GLY A 429 -23.35 3.12 -19.79
N SER A 430 -23.05 1.84 -19.92
CA SER A 430 -24.03 0.78 -20.19
C SER A 430 -24.92 0.43 -18.99
N LEU A 431 -24.55 0.80 -17.75
CA LEU A 431 -25.37 0.51 -16.56
C LEU A 431 -26.68 1.32 -16.60
N ARG A 432 -27.83 0.63 -16.49
CA ARG A 432 -29.17 1.24 -16.61
C ARG A 432 -30.03 1.11 -15.37
N VAL A 433 -29.89 0.00 -14.63
CA VAL A 433 -30.67 -0.29 -13.42
C VAL A 433 -29.74 -0.84 -12.35
N LEU A 434 -29.93 -0.37 -11.12
CA LEU A 434 -29.35 -0.94 -9.91
C LEU A 434 -30.35 -0.70 -8.79
N ASN A 435 -31.13 -1.73 -8.50
CA ASN A 435 -32.07 -1.76 -7.40
C ASN A 435 -31.52 -2.63 -6.28
N GLU A 436 -31.76 -2.23 -5.05
CA GLU A 436 -31.49 -3.05 -3.87
C GLU A 436 -32.83 -3.39 -3.23
N ASP A 437 -33.21 -4.66 -3.36
CA ASP A 437 -34.58 -5.14 -3.18
C ASP A 437 -34.66 -6.10 -1.99
N ARG A 438 -35.62 -5.84 -1.10
CA ARG A 438 -36.06 -6.79 -0.07
C ARG A 438 -37.47 -7.24 -0.39
N VAL A 439 -37.63 -8.54 -0.64
CA VAL A 439 -38.92 -9.16 -0.95
C VAL A 439 -39.35 -10.04 0.22
N ALA A 440 -40.54 -9.78 0.75
CA ALA A 440 -41.15 -10.54 1.83
C ALA A 440 -41.36 -12.01 1.44
N ALA A 441 -41.46 -12.89 2.45
CA ALA A 441 -41.76 -14.29 2.27
C ALA A 441 -43.02 -14.50 1.41
N HIS A 442 -43.01 -15.50 0.54
CA HIS A 442 -44.14 -15.89 -0.33
C HIS A 442 -44.65 -14.80 -1.29
N ASN A 443 -43.80 -13.82 -1.62
CA ASN A 443 -44.10 -12.75 -2.57
C ASN A 443 -43.04 -12.69 -3.69
N GLY A 444 -43.31 -11.91 -4.73
CA GLY A 444 -42.40 -11.84 -5.86
C GLY A 444 -42.93 -11.03 -7.03
N PHE A 445 -42.08 -10.91 -8.03
CA PHE A 445 -42.42 -10.34 -9.32
C PHE A 445 -43.08 -11.41 -10.19
N PRO A 446 -44.33 -11.19 -10.66
CA PRO A 446 -44.99 -12.13 -11.56
C PRO A 446 -44.24 -12.21 -12.89
N THR A 447 -44.56 -13.22 -13.70
CA THR A 447 -43.94 -13.38 -15.03
C THR A 447 -44.12 -12.12 -15.86
N HIS A 448 -43.01 -11.52 -16.28
CA HIS A 448 -43.00 -10.28 -17.06
C HIS A 448 -41.92 -10.34 -18.16
N PRO A 449 -42.13 -9.63 -19.29
CA PRO A 449 -41.22 -9.69 -20.41
C PRO A 449 -40.09 -8.65 -20.30
N HIS A 450 -38.90 -9.03 -20.77
CA HIS A 450 -37.80 -8.13 -21.10
C HIS A 450 -37.31 -8.37 -22.50
N ARG A 451 -36.69 -7.34 -23.08
CA ARG A 451 -36.11 -7.37 -24.42
C ARG A 451 -34.92 -6.43 -24.45
N ASP A 452 -33.89 -6.78 -25.24
CA ASP A 452 -32.75 -5.91 -25.49
C ASP A 452 -32.06 -5.36 -24.22
N ALA A 453 -31.97 -6.18 -23.16
CA ALA A 453 -31.33 -5.85 -21.87
C ALA A 453 -30.51 -7.04 -21.36
N GLU A 454 -29.44 -6.77 -20.63
CA GLU A 454 -28.67 -7.75 -19.86
C GLU A 454 -29.06 -7.60 -18.40
N ILE A 455 -29.70 -8.62 -17.82
CA ILE A 455 -30.36 -8.54 -16.52
C ILE A 455 -29.70 -9.55 -15.59
N PHE A 456 -29.34 -9.14 -14.39
CA PHE A 456 -28.80 -10.07 -13.41
C PHE A 456 -29.19 -9.74 -11.99
N SER A 457 -29.38 -10.82 -11.22
CA SER A 457 -29.75 -10.80 -9.81
C SER A 457 -28.56 -11.29 -8.97
N TYR A 458 -28.11 -10.48 -8.00
CA TYR A 458 -27.03 -10.83 -7.08
C TYR A 458 -27.59 -11.00 -5.66
N ILE A 459 -27.63 -12.24 -5.15
CA ILE A 459 -28.29 -12.54 -3.87
C ILE A 459 -27.39 -12.20 -2.68
N LEU A 460 -27.90 -11.31 -1.82
CA LEU A 460 -27.23 -10.87 -0.58
C LEU A 460 -27.68 -11.70 0.63
N SER A 461 -28.93 -12.13 0.72
CA SER A 461 -29.38 -13.08 1.76
C SER A 461 -30.75 -13.65 1.42
N GLY A 462 -31.11 -14.79 2.00
CA GLY A 462 -32.38 -15.47 1.72
C GLY A 462 -32.34 -16.27 0.42
N GLU A 463 -33.52 -16.60 -0.11
CA GLU A 463 -33.68 -17.43 -1.31
C GLU A 463 -34.57 -16.74 -2.34
N LEU A 464 -34.14 -16.73 -3.60
CA LEU A 464 -34.92 -16.24 -4.74
C LEU A 464 -35.13 -17.37 -5.74
N THR A 465 -36.39 -17.72 -6.01
CA THR A 465 -36.74 -18.67 -7.05
C THR A 465 -36.92 -17.93 -8.36
N HIS A 466 -36.03 -18.19 -9.31
CA HIS A 466 -36.16 -17.74 -10.68
C HIS A 466 -36.81 -18.84 -11.55
N ARG A 467 -37.74 -18.43 -12.41
CA ARG A 467 -38.40 -19.28 -13.42
C ARG A 467 -38.47 -18.55 -14.74
N ASP A 468 -38.16 -19.25 -15.82
CA ASP A 468 -38.43 -18.78 -17.17
C ASP A 468 -39.85 -19.15 -17.66
N SER A 469 -40.24 -18.65 -18.83
CA SER A 469 -41.52 -18.96 -19.46
C SER A 469 -41.63 -20.37 -20.06
N THR A 470 -40.57 -21.18 -20.01
CA THR A 470 -40.54 -22.52 -20.64
C THR A 470 -40.91 -23.65 -19.65
N ILE A 471 -40.86 -23.40 -18.34
CA ILE A 471 -41.20 -24.37 -17.30
C ILE A 471 -42.53 -24.09 -16.59
N GLN A 472 -43.41 -25.10 -16.51
CA GLN A 472 -44.61 -25.08 -15.65
C GLN A 472 -44.25 -25.32 -14.18
N LYS A 473 -44.80 -24.50 -13.28
CA LYS A 473 -44.68 -24.66 -11.82
C LYS A 473 -45.06 -26.09 -11.38
N GLY A 474 -44.16 -26.76 -10.67
CA GLY A 474 -44.28 -28.15 -10.21
C GLY A 474 -43.56 -29.21 -11.08
N LYS A 475 -42.94 -28.82 -12.20
CA LYS A 475 -42.16 -29.72 -13.07
C LYS A 475 -40.67 -29.41 -13.10
N GLU A 476 -40.19 -28.65 -12.13
CA GLU A 476 -38.84 -28.10 -12.15
C GLU A 476 -37.77 -29.14 -11.75
N VAL A 477 -36.62 -29.12 -12.44
CA VAL A 477 -35.41 -29.83 -12.01
C VAL A 477 -34.79 -29.09 -10.82
N LYS A 478 -34.13 -29.80 -9.89
CA LYS A 478 -33.60 -29.18 -8.66
C LYS A 478 -32.52 -28.11 -8.93
N GLU A 479 -31.87 -28.17 -10.08
CA GLU A 479 -30.78 -27.29 -10.53
C GLU A 479 -30.82 -27.19 -12.06
N GLY A 480 -30.48 -26.03 -12.63
CA GLY A 480 -30.42 -25.79 -14.08
C GLY A 480 -30.75 -24.33 -14.44
N ASP A 481 -30.56 -23.95 -15.70
CA ASP A 481 -30.80 -22.57 -16.15
C ASP A 481 -32.30 -22.22 -16.29
N ASP A 482 -33.16 -23.23 -16.41
CA ASP A 482 -34.61 -23.06 -16.63
C ASP A 482 -35.43 -22.94 -15.31
N PHE A 483 -34.88 -23.42 -14.19
CA PHE A 483 -35.38 -23.21 -12.83
C PHE A 483 -34.23 -23.24 -11.85
N TYR A 484 -34.11 -22.17 -11.06
CA TYR A 484 -33.05 -22.07 -10.08
C TYR A 484 -33.52 -21.38 -8.81
N ARG A 485 -33.34 -22.07 -7.67
CA ARG A 485 -33.51 -21.48 -6.35
C ARG A 485 -32.18 -20.94 -5.89
N MET A 486 -31.99 -19.65 -6.14
CA MET A 486 -30.78 -18.92 -5.83
C MET A 486 -30.68 -18.64 -4.34
N LYS A 487 -29.46 -18.73 -3.80
CA LYS A 487 -29.10 -18.36 -2.43
C LYS A 487 -27.91 -17.39 -2.45
N ARG A 488 -27.54 -16.89 -1.27
CA ARG A 488 -26.38 -16.00 -1.11
C ARG A 488 -25.14 -16.60 -1.80
N GLY A 489 -24.51 -15.79 -2.64
CA GLY A 489 -23.37 -16.20 -3.47
C GLY A 489 -23.74 -16.49 -4.93
N ASP A 490 -25.00 -16.79 -5.22
CA ASP A 490 -25.48 -17.05 -6.57
C ASP A 490 -25.75 -15.75 -7.34
N VAL A 491 -25.44 -15.82 -8.63
CA VAL A 491 -25.77 -14.81 -9.63
C VAL A 491 -26.53 -15.48 -10.75
N GLN A 492 -27.69 -14.94 -11.05
CA GLN A 492 -28.50 -15.30 -12.21
C GLN A 492 -28.36 -14.17 -13.20
N PHE A 493 -28.18 -14.52 -14.45
CA PHE A 493 -27.96 -13.60 -15.55
C PHE A 493 -28.82 -14.03 -16.73
N THR A 494 -29.43 -13.05 -17.37
CA THR A 494 -30.35 -13.21 -18.48
C THR A 494 -30.05 -12.20 -19.57
N THR A 495 -29.82 -12.70 -20.79
CA THR A 495 -29.86 -11.87 -21.99
C THR A 495 -31.30 -11.82 -22.50
N GLY A 496 -31.91 -10.63 -22.48
CA GLY A 496 -33.31 -10.42 -22.89
C GLY A 496 -33.52 -10.51 -24.39
N GLY A 497 -32.54 -10.07 -25.19
CA GLY A 497 -32.47 -10.38 -26.62
C GLY A 497 -33.73 -10.07 -27.42
N THR A 498 -34.17 -11.01 -28.27
CA THR A 498 -35.44 -10.95 -29.04
C THR A 498 -36.71 -10.96 -28.19
N GLY A 499 -36.59 -11.20 -26.88
CA GLY A 499 -37.69 -11.25 -25.94
C GLY A 499 -37.60 -12.47 -25.05
N ILE A 500 -37.74 -12.26 -23.74
CA ILE A 500 -37.77 -13.32 -22.74
C ILE A 500 -38.77 -12.95 -21.65
N ALA A 501 -39.47 -13.93 -21.08
CA ALA A 501 -40.34 -13.70 -19.94
C ALA A 501 -39.89 -14.56 -18.77
N HIS A 502 -39.82 -13.94 -17.59
CA HIS A 502 -39.37 -14.60 -16.37
C HIS A 502 -40.08 -14.04 -15.14
N SER A 503 -39.97 -14.77 -14.03
CA SER A 503 -40.46 -14.35 -12.72
C SER A 503 -39.41 -14.57 -11.64
N GLU A 504 -39.38 -13.69 -10.65
CA GLU A 504 -38.57 -13.80 -9.45
C GLU A 504 -39.48 -13.85 -8.22
N ASN A 505 -39.54 -15.01 -7.58
CA ASN A 505 -40.40 -15.23 -6.41
C ASN A 505 -39.58 -15.64 -5.21
N ASN A 506 -39.84 -15.02 -4.06
CA ASN A 506 -39.41 -15.55 -2.78
C ASN A 506 -40.42 -16.60 -2.32
N GLU A 507 -40.12 -17.88 -2.55
CA GLU A 507 -40.97 -18.99 -2.11
C GLU A 507 -40.57 -19.55 -0.74
N SER A 508 -39.71 -18.83 0.00
CA SER A 508 -39.28 -19.21 1.33
C SER A 508 -40.08 -18.49 2.43
N ASP A 509 -39.94 -18.96 3.67
CA ASP A 509 -40.56 -18.34 4.85
C ASP A 509 -39.79 -17.12 5.39
N LYS A 510 -38.66 -16.74 4.76
CA LYS A 510 -37.80 -15.63 5.19
C LYS A 510 -37.75 -14.57 4.08
N PRO A 511 -37.53 -13.29 4.40
CA PRO A 511 -37.30 -12.28 3.37
C PRO A 511 -36.02 -12.59 2.59
N VAL A 512 -36.01 -12.24 1.30
CA VAL A 512 -34.83 -12.27 0.44
C VAL A 512 -34.35 -10.85 0.19
N HIS A 513 -33.04 -10.66 0.17
CA HIS A 513 -32.37 -9.40 -0.11
C HIS A 513 -31.40 -9.62 -1.28
N PHE A 514 -31.53 -8.84 -2.34
CA PHE A 514 -30.71 -8.99 -3.54
C PHE A 514 -30.56 -7.66 -4.28
N LEU A 515 -29.62 -7.63 -5.22
CA LEU A 515 -29.49 -6.53 -6.17
C LEU A 515 -30.03 -6.95 -7.51
N GLN A 516 -30.93 -6.15 -8.09
CA GLN A 516 -31.37 -6.29 -9.46
C GLN A 516 -30.66 -5.27 -10.33
N ILE A 517 -29.89 -5.74 -11.31
CA ILE A 517 -28.94 -4.92 -12.06
C ILE A 517 -29.12 -5.15 -13.55
N TRP A 518 -29.29 -4.07 -14.31
CA TRP A 518 -29.43 -4.15 -15.76
C TRP A 518 -28.36 -3.32 -16.48
N ALA A 519 -27.85 -3.85 -17.58
CA ALA A 519 -27.00 -3.15 -18.52
C ALA A 519 -27.59 -3.17 -19.93
N LEU A 520 -27.25 -2.14 -20.71
CA LEU A 520 -27.60 -2.05 -22.13
C LEU A 520 -26.60 -2.87 -22.96
N PRO A 521 -27.05 -3.87 -23.73
CA PRO A 521 -26.17 -4.61 -24.62
C PRO A 521 -25.74 -3.75 -25.81
N TRP A 522 -24.60 -4.09 -26.40
CA TRP A 522 -24.07 -3.43 -27.59
C TRP A 522 -24.84 -3.74 -28.88
N ALA A 523 -25.74 -4.72 -28.84
CA ALA A 523 -26.58 -5.13 -29.95
C ALA A 523 -28.00 -5.42 -29.48
N ARG A 524 -28.95 -5.22 -30.39
CA ARG A 524 -30.36 -5.57 -30.20
C ARG A 524 -30.66 -6.89 -30.88
N GLY A 525 -31.70 -7.58 -30.42
CA GLY A 525 -32.17 -8.84 -30.98
C GLY A 525 -31.19 -9.99 -30.78
N LEU A 526 -30.36 -9.92 -29.73
CA LEU A 526 -29.51 -11.04 -29.33
C LEU A 526 -30.35 -12.29 -29.03
N THR A 527 -29.76 -13.47 -29.13
CA THR A 527 -30.47 -14.69 -28.74
C THR A 527 -30.65 -14.73 -27.23
N PRO A 528 -31.88 -14.93 -26.71
CA PRO A 528 -32.09 -15.02 -25.28
C PRO A 528 -31.29 -16.15 -24.64
N ARG A 529 -30.70 -15.90 -23.47
CA ARG A 529 -29.85 -16.84 -22.73
C ARG A 529 -29.99 -16.67 -21.24
N TYR A 530 -29.73 -17.76 -20.52
CA TYR A 530 -29.66 -17.80 -19.07
C TYR A 530 -28.30 -18.34 -18.63
N HIS A 531 -27.80 -17.78 -17.55
CA HIS A 531 -26.65 -18.30 -16.84
C HIS A 531 -26.92 -18.20 -15.34
N THR A 532 -26.77 -19.31 -14.63
CA THR A 532 -26.68 -19.26 -13.17
C THR A 532 -25.32 -19.75 -12.70
N LYS A 533 -24.70 -18.98 -11.80
CA LYS A 533 -23.37 -19.31 -11.28
C LYS A 533 -23.21 -18.89 -9.82
N THR A 534 -22.64 -19.80 -9.02
CA THR A 534 -22.25 -19.53 -7.65
C THR A 534 -20.83 -18.98 -7.59
N PHE A 535 -20.63 -17.91 -6.84
CA PHE A 535 -19.32 -17.33 -6.56
C PHE A 535 -19.00 -17.48 -5.08
N ASP A 536 -17.85 -18.09 -4.79
CA ASP A 536 -17.42 -18.40 -3.43
C ASP A 536 -17.31 -17.14 -2.57
N GLU A 537 -17.91 -17.19 -1.39
CA GLU A 537 -17.88 -16.09 -0.44
C GLU A 537 -16.51 -15.96 0.23
N ALA A 538 -15.81 -17.07 0.48
CA ALA A 538 -14.47 -17.00 1.05
C ALA A 538 -13.52 -16.27 0.10
N ALA A 539 -13.58 -16.55 -1.21
CA ALA A 539 -12.86 -15.79 -2.23
C ALA A 539 -13.18 -14.27 -2.20
N LYS A 540 -14.46 -13.89 -2.03
CA LYS A 540 -14.86 -12.47 -1.90
C LYS A 540 -14.26 -11.80 -0.65
N ARG A 541 -13.91 -12.55 0.39
CA ARG A 541 -13.30 -12.04 1.63
C ARG A 541 -11.79 -11.83 1.53
N GLU A 542 -11.18 -12.38 0.48
CA GLU A 542 -9.75 -12.24 0.19
C GLU A 542 -9.46 -11.13 -0.83
N ALA A 543 -10.31 -10.98 -1.85
CA ALA A 543 -10.20 -9.92 -2.87
C ALA A 543 -11.55 -9.65 -3.58
N PHE A 544 -11.59 -8.65 -4.47
CA PHE A 544 -12.69 -8.53 -5.42
C PHE A 544 -12.71 -9.73 -6.35
N VAL A 545 -13.85 -10.43 -6.40
CA VAL A 545 -14.09 -11.55 -7.31
C VAL A 545 -14.84 -11.01 -8.53
N PRO A 546 -14.27 -11.09 -9.76
CA PRO A 546 -14.99 -10.78 -10.98
C PRO A 546 -16.17 -11.75 -11.16
N ILE A 547 -17.33 -11.19 -11.47
CA ILE A 547 -18.61 -11.90 -11.66
C ILE A 547 -19.00 -11.90 -13.14
N LEU A 548 -18.96 -10.73 -13.78
CA LEU A 548 -19.29 -10.55 -15.19
C LEU A 548 -18.08 -9.98 -15.93
N SER A 549 -17.87 -10.39 -17.17
CA SER A 549 -16.92 -9.76 -18.09
C SER A 549 -17.43 -9.80 -19.54
N PRO A 550 -16.93 -8.96 -20.45
CA PRO A 550 -17.43 -8.92 -21.83
C PRO A 550 -17.34 -10.30 -22.50
N LEU A 551 -18.26 -10.60 -23.42
CA LEU A 551 -18.09 -11.72 -24.35
C LEU A 551 -16.76 -11.54 -25.12
N ALA A 552 -15.89 -12.55 -25.10
CA ALA A 552 -14.54 -12.46 -25.63
C ALA A 552 -14.50 -12.12 -27.14
N ALA A 553 -15.43 -12.69 -27.91
CA ALA A 553 -15.59 -12.37 -29.34
C ALA A 553 -16.03 -10.90 -29.58
N GLY A 554 -16.74 -10.32 -28.60
CA GLY A 554 -17.18 -8.93 -28.61
C GLY A 554 -18.26 -8.63 -29.66
N LYS A 555 -18.40 -7.34 -30.02
CA LYS A 555 -19.35 -6.89 -31.04
C LYS A 555 -19.12 -7.60 -32.38
N GLY A 556 -20.14 -8.28 -32.89
CA GLY A 556 -20.12 -8.96 -34.19
C GLY A 556 -19.69 -10.44 -34.13
N ALA A 557 -19.77 -11.07 -32.96
CA ALA A 557 -19.54 -12.50 -32.78
C ALA A 557 -20.40 -13.32 -33.76
N SER A 558 -19.83 -14.41 -34.28
CA SER A 558 -20.56 -15.38 -35.11
C SER A 558 -21.59 -16.15 -34.28
N ALA A 559 -22.54 -16.82 -34.93
CA ALA A 559 -23.52 -17.65 -34.23
C ALA A 559 -22.85 -18.75 -33.37
N GLU A 560 -21.72 -19.28 -33.83
CA GLU A 560 -20.92 -20.26 -33.09
C GLU A 560 -20.22 -19.65 -31.88
N GLU A 561 -19.68 -18.43 -32.00
CA GLU A 561 -19.04 -17.71 -30.89
C GLU A 561 -20.06 -17.27 -29.82
N GLU A 562 -21.23 -16.82 -30.27
CA GLU A 562 -22.40 -16.55 -29.43
C GLU A 562 -22.87 -17.83 -28.72
N ALA A 563 -22.88 -18.97 -29.41
CA ALA A 563 -23.18 -20.27 -28.82
C ALA A 563 -22.17 -20.70 -27.77
N ALA A 564 -20.87 -20.47 -28.02
CA ALA A 564 -19.80 -20.81 -27.10
C ALA A 564 -19.80 -19.93 -25.84
N ALA A 565 -20.31 -18.69 -25.93
CA ALA A 565 -20.50 -17.78 -24.80
C ALA A 565 -19.23 -17.66 -23.92
N VAL A 566 -18.07 -17.50 -24.56
CA VAL A 566 -16.78 -17.47 -23.85
C VAL A 566 -16.58 -16.08 -23.22
N PRO A 567 -16.43 -15.97 -21.89
CA PRO A 567 -16.15 -14.69 -21.25
C PRO A 567 -14.70 -14.26 -21.48
N ALA A 568 -14.45 -12.95 -21.51
CA ALA A 568 -13.10 -12.39 -21.61
C ALA A 568 -12.25 -12.70 -20.35
N LEU A 569 -12.89 -12.81 -19.18
CA LEU A 569 -12.28 -13.33 -17.95
C LEU A 569 -12.78 -14.74 -17.65
N ALA A 570 -11.86 -15.70 -17.60
CA ALA A 570 -12.17 -17.06 -17.21
C ALA A 570 -12.84 -17.09 -15.82
N GLY A 571 -13.88 -17.91 -15.68
CA GLY A 571 -14.62 -18.02 -14.42
C GLY A 571 -15.71 -16.97 -14.21
N THR A 572 -15.88 -15.99 -15.11
CA THR A 572 -17.02 -15.03 -15.07
C THR A 572 -18.19 -15.50 -15.94
N ILE A 573 -19.29 -14.77 -15.93
CA ILE A 573 -20.40 -14.90 -16.89
C ILE A 573 -20.17 -13.86 -18.02
N PRO A 574 -20.27 -14.24 -19.31
CA PRO A 574 -20.13 -13.32 -20.43
C PRO A 574 -21.31 -12.32 -20.47
N ILE A 575 -21.02 -11.05 -20.78
CA ILE A 575 -22.03 -10.02 -21.03
C ILE A 575 -21.81 -9.37 -22.40
N HIS A 576 -22.88 -9.03 -23.12
CA HIS A 576 -22.82 -8.32 -24.40
C HIS A 576 -22.67 -6.80 -24.20
N ALA A 577 -21.85 -6.37 -23.25
CA ALA A 577 -21.54 -4.98 -22.98
C ALA A 577 -20.06 -4.85 -22.63
N ASP A 578 -19.49 -3.66 -22.80
CA ASP A 578 -18.09 -3.41 -22.39
C ASP A 578 -17.99 -3.14 -20.88
N PHE A 579 -18.36 -4.18 -20.13
CA PHE A 579 -18.80 -4.10 -18.74
C PHE A 579 -18.15 -5.20 -17.91
N VAL A 580 -17.67 -4.85 -16.71
CA VAL A 580 -17.13 -5.79 -15.73
C VAL A 580 -17.83 -5.55 -14.40
N MET A 581 -18.30 -6.62 -13.77
CA MET A 581 -18.80 -6.58 -12.40
C MET A 581 -17.86 -7.35 -11.49
N ALA A 582 -17.60 -6.84 -10.29
CA ALA A 582 -16.95 -7.58 -9.23
C ALA A 582 -17.60 -7.32 -7.86
N ALA A 583 -17.45 -8.27 -6.95
CA ALA A 583 -17.90 -8.14 -5.56
C ALA A 583 -16.79 -8.52 -4.58
N GLY A 584 -16.69 -7.82 -3.47
CA GLY A 584 -15.74 -8.10 -2.40
C GLY A 584 -16.35 -7.83 -1.02
N ILE A 585 -15.92 -8.57 -0.01
CA ILE A 585 -16.35 -8.42 1.39
C ILE A 585 -15.12 -8.02 2.21
N ILE A 586 -14.99 -6.72 2.44
CA ILE A 586 -13.80 -6.12 3.06
C ILE A 586 -13.95 -6.14 4.58
N GLY A 587 -13.14 -6.96 5.24
CA GLY A 587 -13.06 -7.00 6.70
C GLY A 587 -12.65 -5.64 7.30
N VAL A 588 -13.08 -5.35 8.52
CA VAL A 588 -12.78 -4.07 9.21
C VAL A 588 -11.28 -3.79 9.24
N GLY A 589 -10.88 -2.59 8.81
CA GLY A 589 -9.47 -2.16 8.73
C GLY A 589 -8.68 -2.78 7.58
N LYS A 590 -9.26 -3.70 6.79
CA LYS A 590 -8.64 -4.24 5.58
C LYS A 590 -8.85 -3.31 4.38
N ARG A 591 -8.04 -3.53 3.35
CA ARG A 591 -8.08 -2.79 2.09
C ARG A 591 -8.10 -3.73 0.90
N PHE A 592 -8.97 -3.46 -0.06
CA PHE A 592 -8.97 -4.07 -1.38
C PHE A 592 -8.62 -3.03 -2.45
N GLU A 593 -8.17 -3.50 -3.60
CA GLU A 593 -7.91 -2.67 -4.79
C GLU A 593 -8.70 -3.25 -5.97
N TRP A 594 -9.28 -2.37 -6.79
CA TRP A 594 -9.89 -2.71 -8.07
C TRP A 594 -9.05 -2.13 -9.21
N SER A 595 -8.68 -2.96 -10.19
CA SER A 595 -8.10 -2.47 -11.44
C SER A 595 -9.23 -2.17 -12.42
N VAL A 596 -9.37 -0.90 -12.81
CA VAL A 596 -10.40 -0.45 -13.75
C VAL A 596 -10.27 -1.22 -15.07
N GLY A 597 -11.35 -1.81 -15.54
CA GLY A 597 -11.37 -2.70 -16.70
C GLY A 597 -11.06 -4.16 -16.40
N GLY A 598 -11.13 -4.59 -15.13
CA GLY A 598 -11.12 -6.00 -14.69
C GLY A 598 -9.74 -6.63 -14.46
N GLU A 599 -8.69 -6.09 -15.08
CA GLU A 599 -7.29 -6.48 -14.90
C GLU A 599 -6.36 -5.27 -15.05
N SER A 600 -5.11 -5.39 -14.58
CA SER A 600 -4.14 -4.29 -14.60
C SER A 600 -3.43 -4.10 -15.96
N GLY A 601 -3.28 -2.85 -16.40
CA GLY A 601 -2.45 -2.50 -17.56
C GLY A 601 -2.97 -2.99 -18.92
N ALA A 602 -2.04 -3.47 -19.76
CA ALA A 602 -2.34 -3.93 -21.14
C ALA A 602 -3.22 -5.19 -21.19
N ASP A 603 -3.40 -5.87 -20.06
CA ASP A 603 -4.19 -7.11 -19.92
C ASP A 603 -5.68 -6.84 -19.63
N SER A 604 -6.09 -5.56 -19.55
CA SER A 604 -7.49 -5.20 -19.32
C SER A 604 -8.42 -5.83 -20.37
N VAL A 605 -9.54 -6.42 -19.91
CA VAL A 605 -10.48 -7.18 -20.75
C VAL A 605 -11.54 -6.34 -21.47
N VAL A 606 -11.63 -5.05 -21.13
CA VAL A 606 -12.58 -4.11 -21.75
C VAL A 606 -12.01 -3.51 -23.03
N LYS A 607 -12.87 -3.15 -23.99
CA LYS A 607 -12.46 -2.52 -25.25
C LYS A 607 -12.18 -1.03 -25.07
N SER A 608 -13.03 -0.31 -24.35
CA SER A 608 -12.85 1.11 -24.03
C SER A 608 -11.76 1.28 -22.98
N LYS A 609 -10.66 1.92 -23.35
CA LYS A 609 -9.50 2.11 -22.44
C LYS A 609 -9.51 3.45 -21.71
N ALA A 610 -10.26 4.44 -22.19
CA ALA A 610 -10.33 5.77 -21.60
C ALA A 610 -11.77 6.14 -21.26
N ASP A 611 -11.95 7.13 -20.38
CA ASP A 611 -13.26 7.62 -19.89
C ASP A 611 -14.17 6.53 -19.31
N ARG A 612 -13.56 5.58 -18.61
CA ARG A 612 -14.26 4.51 -17.91
C ARG A 612 -15.17 5.11 -16.83
N LYS A 613 -16.32 4.48 -16.64
CA LYS A 613 -17.35 4.86 -15.68
C LYS A 613 -17.52 3.74 -14.66
N VAL A 614 -17.03 3.96 -13.44
CA VAL A 614 -17.11 2.96 -12.37
C VAL A 614 -18.16 3.40 -11.36
N TYR A 615 -19.24 2.61 -11.23
CA TYR A 615 -20.22 2.77 -10.16
C TYR A 615 -19.88 1.82 -9.02
N ILE A 616 -19.85 2.34 -7.81
CA ILE A 616 -19.59 1.58 -6.59
C ILE A 616 -20.86 1.54 -5.77
N HIS A 617 -21.21 0.39 -5.21
CA HIS A 617 -22.34 0.22 -4.31
C HIS A 617 -21.92 -0.49 -3.03
N VAL A 618 -22.36 0.00 -1.87
CA VAL A 618 -22.18 -0.67 -0.57
C VAL A 618 -23.55 -1.18 -0.11
N PRO A 619 -23.90 -2.46 -0.28
CA PRO A 619 -25.21 -2.95 0.11
C PRO A 619 -25.46 -2.91 1.62
N MET A 620 -26.72 -2.79 2.01
CA MET A 620 -27.20 -2.76 3.40
C MET A 620 -27.27 -4.17 3.99
N THR A 621 -26.11 -4.76 4.28
CA THR A 621 -25.95 -6.14 4.76
C THR A 621 -25.59 -6.26 6.23
N ASN A 622 -25.21 -5.18 6.91
CA ASN A 622 -24.62 -5.24 8.25
C ASN A 622 -25.23 -4.23 9.23
N ASN A 623 -26.50 -3.87 9.01
CA ASN A 623 -27.29 -3.00 9.89
C ASN A 623 -26.65 -1.61 10.14
N GLY A 624 -26.10 -1.01 9.09
CA GLY A 624 -25.47 0.30 9.12
C GLY A 624 -24.04 0.33 9.68
N LYS A 625 -23.44 -0.83 9.96
CA LYS A 625 -22.09 -0.94 10.53
C LYS A 625 -20.99 -0.87 9.48
N ALA A 626 -21.29 -1.15 8.22
CA ALA A 626 -20.30 -1.08 7.15
C ALA A 626 -20.06 0.38 6.71
N ARG A 627 -18.78 0.76 6.60
CA ARG A 627 -18.34 2.01 5.99
C ARG A 627 -17.07 1.77 5.19
N VAL A 628 -16.99 2.37 3.99
CA VAL A 628 -15.85 2.20 3.08
C VAL A 628 -15.32 3.56 2.67
N ARG A 629 -14.02 3.79 2.84
CA ARG A 629 -13.30 4.95 2.29
C ARG A 629 -12.73 4.59 0.93
N LEU A 630 -13.01 5.42 -0.07
CA LEU A 630 -12.51 5.24 -1.42
C LEU A 630 -11.22 6.02 -1.63
N ASP A 631 -10.22 5.36 -2.24
CA ASP A 631 -8.97 5.95 -2.71
C ASP A 631 -8.19 6.76 -1.65
N GLY A 632 -8.38 6.41 -0.36
CA GLY A 632 -7.77 7.11 0.77
C GLY A 632 -8.31 8.53 1.01
N ARG A 633 -9.39 8.95 0.35
CA ARG A 633 -9.95 10.32 0.48
C ARG A 633 -10.97 10.40 1.61
N GLU A 634 -10.76 11.33 2.53
CA GLU A 634 -11.65 11.51 3.70
C GLU A 634 -13.06 12.01 3.34
N ASP A 635 -13.22 12.69 2.22
CA ASP A 635 -14.52 13.15 1.70
C ASP A 635 -15.30 12.07 0.92
N SER A 636 -14.64 10.96 0.61
CA SER A 636 -15.18 9.87 -0.23
C SER A 636 -15.46 8.61 0.59
N VAL A 637 -16.16 8.79 1.71
CA VAL A 637 -16.63 7.70 2.58
C VAL A 637 -18.08 7.34 2.26
N LEU A 638 -18.35 6.07 2.01
CA LEU A 638 -19.67 5.48 1.76
C LEU A 638 -20.13 4.65 2.97
N GLY A 639 -21.39 4.79 3.37
CA GLY A 639 -22.06 3.87 4.31
C GLY A 639 -22.95 2.86 3.58
N GLU A 640 -23.62 2.00 4.34
CA GLU A 640 -24.60 1.07 3.78
C GLU A 640 -25.72 1.77 2.99
N GLY A 641 -26.02 1.22 1.82
CA GLY A 641 -26.98 1.74 0.85
C GLY A 641 -26.44 2.90 -0.01
N ASP A 642 -25.29 3.49 0.34
CA ASP A 642 -24.64 4.50 -0.48
C ASP A 642 -23.95 3.86 -1.69
N GLY A 643 -23.81 4.64 -2.75
CA GLY A 643 -22.90 4.36 -3.86
C GLY A 643 -22.02 5.56 -4.23
N ALA A 644 -21.24 5.42 -5.29
CA ALA A 644 -20.48 6.53 -5.86
C ALA A 644 -20.31 6.37 -7.38
N PHE A 645 -20.42 7.48 -8.10
CA PHE A 645 -20.04 7.61 -9.50
C PHE A 645 -18.58 8.04 -9.56
N VAL A 646 -17.73 7.20 -10.17
CA VAL A 646 -16.32 7.51 -10.40
C VAL A 646 -16.12 7.73 -11.90
N THR A 647 -15.67 8.93 -12.27
CA THR A 647 -15.39 9.34 -13.66
C THR A 647 -13.97 9.89 -13.81
N GLY A 648 -13.55 10.07 -15.07
CA GLY A 648 -12.20 10.53 -15.38
C GLY A 648 -11.15 9.45 -15.15
N VAL A 649 -11.54 8.18 -15.08
CA VAL A 649 -10.63 7.03 -14.92
C VAL A 649 -10.43 6.31 -16.24
N GLN A 650 -9.34 5.57 -16.34
CA GLN A 650 -8.96 4.78 -17.52
C GLN A 650 -8.70 3.33 -17.14
N ALA A 651 -8.80 2.43 -18.12
CA ALA A 651 -8.46 1.03 -17.90
C ALA A 651 -7.02 0.88 -17.39
N GLY A 652 -6.84 0.06 -16.37
CA GLY A 652 -5.59 -0.13 -15.65
C GLY A 652 -5.34 0.84 -14.49
N ASP A 653 -6.15 1.90 -14.33
CA ASP A 653 -6.15 2.69 -13.08
C ASP A 653 -6.54 1.79 -11.90
N VAL A 654 -5.97 2.05 -10.73
CA VAL A 654 -6.23 1.25 -9.53
C VAL A 654 -7.01 2.08 -8.52
N LEU A 655 -8.23 1.64 -8.19
CA LEU A 655 -9.07 2.27 -7.18
C LEU A 655 -8.97 1.51 -5.85
N GLY A 656 -8.59 2.21 -4.78
CA GLY A 656 -8.48 1.64 -3.44
C GLY A 656 -9.80 1.68 -2.65
N PHE A 657 -10.03 0.67 -1.82
CA PHE A 657 -11.20 0.57 -0.93
C PHE A 657 -10.71 0.17 0.46
N GLU A 658 -11.03 0.97 1.48
CA GLU A 658 -10.68 0.69 2.87
C GLU A 658 -11.94 0.57 3.71
N SER A 659 -12.14 -0.57 4.38
CA SER A 659 -13.25 -0.72 5.33
C SER A 659 -12.90 -0.02 6.64
N ILE A 660 -13.67 1.01 6.99
CA ILE A 660 -13.48 1.86 8.18
C ILE A 660 -14.68 1.83 9.13
N GLY A 661 -15.64 0.93 8.87
CA GLY A 661 -16.83 0.73 9.71
C GLY A 661 -16.56 -0.18 10.92
N GLU A 662 -17.63 -0.49 11.65
CA GLU A 662 -17.63 -1.43 12.78
C GLU A 662 -17.90 -2.87 12.33
N GLY A 663 -18.34 -3.05 11.09
CA GLY A 663 -18.60 -4.34 10.46
C GLY A 663 -17.93 -4.45 9.10
N GLU A 664 -17.79 -5.66 8.61
CA GLU A 664 -17.33 -5.89 7.24
C GLU A 664 -18.24 -5.22 6.23
N ALA A 665 -17.64 -4.75 5.14
CA ALA A 665 -18.34 -4.06 4.08
C ALA A 665 -18.34 -4.91 2.81
N GLU A 666 -19.53 -5.36 2.40
CA GLU A 666 -19.71 -5.89 1.05
C GLU A 666 -19.72 -4.70 0.08
N VAL A 667 -18.93 -4.79 -0.99
CA VAL A 667 -18.76 -3.74 -2.00
C VAL A 667 -18.94 -4.34 -3.38
N ILE A 668 -19.80 -3.73 -4.17
CA ILE A 668 -20.05 -4.09 -5.56
C ILE A 668 -19.43 -3.02 -6.46
N VAL A 669 -18.63 -3.45 -7.42
CA VAL A 669 -18.00 -2.60 -8.43
C VAL A 669 -18.62 -2.92 -9.78
N LEU A 670 -19.19 -1.91 -10.43
CA LEU A 670 -19.82 -1.97 -11.75
C LEU A 670 -19.04 -1.05 -12.68
N ASP A 671 -18.17 -1.64 -13.48
CA ASP A 671 -17.21 -0.95 -14.32
C ASP A 671 -17.71 -0.95 -15.76
N SER A 672 -18.00 0.22 -16.31
CA SER A 672 -18.64 0.42 -17.62
C SER A 672 -17.89 1.43 -18.51
N ASP A 673 -18.24 1.47 -19.79
CA ASP A 673 -17.66 2.31 -20.84
C ASP A 673 -18.15 3.77 -20.90
#